data_AF-U4UM14-F1
#
_entry.id   AF-U4UM14-F1
#
_cell.length_a   1.000
_cell.length_b   1.000
_cell.length_c   1.000
_cell.angle_alpha   90.00
_cell.angle_beta   90.00
_cell.angle_gamma   90.00
#
_symmetry.space_group_name_H-M   'P 1'
#
loop_
_entity.id
_entity.type
_entity.pdbx_description
1 polymer ?
#
loop_
_entity_poly.entity_id
_entity_poly.type
_entity_poly.pdbx_seq_one_letter_code
_entity_poly.pdbx_strand_id
1 'polypeptide(L)'
;MELENIVANTVYLKAREGGSDNNKGKSKKWKKILQFPHISQCLELVSKIDFKYEYVVEQQPIGKTLFGQWCELKGTQYHCFFLLLDVEIESDDQRHDLVSVIKQQGNLLKNSLNPCTFIATCNGSGSNLSRLRTRLLECTACWAKAVLGKFAPARFVQHLPLKTEICKVFLWLQVRATGKMYACKKLEKKRIKKRKGEAMVLIEKQILEKINSRFVVNLTYAYETKDALCLVLTIMSGGDLKFHIYNMGGEPGLDINRTRFYAAEVVCGVEHLHRQGIVYRDCKPENILLDDNGHVRISDLGLAIVLPEGESVRGRVGTVGYMAPEVIDNERYSFSPDWFSFGCLVYEMIEGQAPFRARREKVKREEVDRRVKVEPERYSNKFTEDSKSFCQQLLTKNATDRLGGKADRHGALQVKQHAFFQTINWRRLEAGIIDPPFVPDPHAVYAKDVLDIEQFSTVKGVNIDESDSSFYSKFNTGCVSIPWQTEIIETDCYRQLNVFGPNNTRSPDLVLEPAPQAKSGDCFPFRRKLEHINSGKFILKMYLNSNYLTHLLFLLLLKLVKAEWNTKDYLKREHSLVKPYHGTGMQIPNWQYTGSTIITPNHIRLTADMQSKQGAIWNTVPLMIRNWEMQVQFKVHGKGKELFGDGFAIWYTKDRSRTGPVFGSSDLFHGMAIILDTYSNHNGPHNHQHPYISAMVNNGTMSYDHDRDGTHTQLAGCNAKFRNLNHDTHLSIRYENDVLTVSTDIEDKKAWKECFKVEGVQLPTGYYLGASATTGDLSDNHDLISMRLYELDLPDDPRAREDRTHILPSATYFEPPRDHVDDPKPSSLSGVKIFFLMLLGSVLLVACVVIGIMFYQKQNEKNRKRFY
;
A
#
# COMPACT_ATOMS: atom_id res chain seq x y z
N MET A 1 8.05 5.85 9.30
CA MET A 1 6.88 4.95 9.33
C MET A 1 5.58 5.76 9.15
N GLU A 2 5.46 6.97 9.71
CA GLU A 2 4.45 7.96 9.27
C GLU A 2 4.57 8.33 7.78
N LEU A 3 5.78 8.61 7.28
CA LEU A 3 5.98 8.88 5.84
C LEU A 3 5.61 7.68 4.95
N GLU A 4 5.78 6.44 5.42
CA GLU A 4 5.38 5.26 4.66
C GLU A 4 3.86 5.14 4.57
N ASN A 5 3.14 5.49 5.65
CA ASN A 5 1.67 5.57 5.64
C ASN A 5 1.20 6.70 4.73
N ILE A 6 1.79 7.89 4.83
CA ILE A 6 1.44 9.02 3.96
C ILE A 6 1.70 8.66 2.50
N VAL A 7 2.89 8.18 2.16
CA VAL A 7 3.24 7.78 0.78
C VAL A 7 2.34 6.66 0.30
N ALA A 8 2.04 5.66 1.13
CA ALA A 8 1.16 4.57 0.74
C ALA A 8 -0.28 5.02 0.52
N ASN A 9 -0.81 5.86 1.41
CA ASN A 9 -2.14 6.43 1.30
C ASN A 9 -2.23 7.36 0.09
N THR A 10 -1.24 8.22 -0.15
CA THR A 10 -1.20 9.08 -1.35
C THR A 10 -1.09 8.27 -2.64
N VAL A 11 -0.27 7.21 -2.67
CA VAL A 11 -0.15 6.33 -3.83
C VAL A 11 -1.45 5.57 -4.08
N TYR A 12 -2.12 5.12 -3.01
CA TYR A 12 -3.42 4.46 -3.09
C TYR A 12 -4.50 5.41 -3.62
N LEU A 13 -4.60 6.62 -3.07
CA LEU A 13 -5.57 7.64 -3.50
C LEU A 13 -5.35 8.01 -4.97
N LYS A 14 -4.09 8.22 -5.40
CA LYS A 14 -3.76 8.49 -6.80
C LYS A 14 -4.10 7.32 -7.75
N ALA A 15 -3.95 6.08 -7.28
CA ALA A 15 -4.36 4.90 -8.04
C ALA A 15 -5.90 4.78 -8.12
N ARG A 16 -6.60 5.19 -7.05
CA ARG A 16 -8.07 5.22 -6.96
C ARG A 16 -8.67 6.27 -7.89
N GLU A 17 -8.12 7.48 -7.93
CA GLU A 17 -8.50 8.55 -8.87
C GLU A 17 -8.38 8.13 -10.35
N GLY A 18 -7.43 7.24 -10.66
CA GLY A 18 -7.22 6.72 -12.01
C GLY A 18 -8.21 5.63 -12.45
N GLY A 19 -9.06 5.13 -11.55
CA GLY A 19 -9.91 3.96 -11.80
C GLY A 19 -11.15 4.20 -12.69
N SER A 20 -11.55 5.46 -12.91
CA SER A 20 -12.78 5.80 -13.66
C SER A 20 -12.55 6.27 -15.11
N ASP A 21 -11.31 6.54 -15.52
CA ASP A 21 -11.00 6.97 -16.90
C ASP A 21 -10.45 5.80 -17.72
N ASN A 22 -11.08 5.51 -18.87
CA ASN A 22 -10.89 4.32 -19.74
C ASN A 22 -9.45 3.99 -20.21
N ASN A 23 -8.47 4.86 -19.96
CA ASN A 23 -7.05 4.66 -20.31
C ASN A 23 -6.06 4.90 -19.16
N LYS A 24 -6.50 5.34 -17.97
CA LYS A 24 -5.60 5.57 -16.82
C LYS A 24 -5.29 4.22 -16.14
N GLY A 25 -4.03 4.02 -15.74
CA GLY A 25 -3.57 2.79 -15.06
C GLY A 25 -3.11 1.62 -15.94
N LYS A 26 -3.44 1.59 -17.24
CA LYS A 26 -2.97 0.54 -18.17
C LYS A 26 -1.48 0.70 -18.51
N SER A 27 -0.77 -0.42 -18.58
CA SER A 27 0.62 -0.47 -19.07
C SER A 27 0.70 -0.02 -20.52
N LYS A 28 1.74 0.76 -20.89
CA LYS A 28 2.00 1.14 -22.31
C LYS A 28 2.08 -0.06 -23.27
N LYS A 29 2.32 -1.27 -22.76
CA LYS A 29 2.40 -2.52 -23.54
C LYS A 29 1.17 -3.42 -23.41
N TRP A 30 0.04 -2.93 -22.87
CA TRP A 30 -1.12 -3.76 -22.52
C TRP A 30 -1.70 -4.56 -23.71
N LYS A 31 -1.78 -3.98 -24.91
CA LYS A 31 -2.24 -4.69 -26.12
C LYS A 31 -1.36 -5.87 -26.50
N LYS A 32 -0.06 -5.80 -26.19
CA LYS A 32 0.88 -6.92 -26.39
C LYS A 32 0.71 -7.99 -25.31
N ILE A 33 0.31 -7.60 -24.10
CA ILE A 33 0.06 -8.53 -22.98
C ILE A 33 -1.22 -9.34 -23.24
N LEU A 34 -2.28 -8.67 -23.71
CA LEU A 34 -3.59 -9.27 -24.00
C LEU A 34 -3.75 -9.65 -25.48
N GLN A 35 -2.65 -9.87 -26.20
CA GLN A 35 -2.72 -10.22 -27.61
C GLN A 35 -3.42 -11.58 -27.79
N PHE A 36 -4.37 -11.62 -28.70
CA PHE A 36 -5.07 -12.85 -29.06
C PHE A 36 -4.11 -13.91 -29.63
N PRO A 37 -4.10 -15.14 -29.08
CA PRO A 37 -3.42 -16.29 -29.69
C PRO A 37 -3.90 -16.53 -31.12
N HIS A 38 -3.19 -17.31 -31.92
CA HIS A 38 -3.70 -17.73 -33.23
C HIS A 38 -4.78 -18.81 -33.07
N ILE A 39 -5.81 -18.85 -33.93
CA ILE A 39 -6.93 -19.81 -33.81
C ILE A 39 -6.48 -21.28 -33.72
N SER A 40 -5.37 -21.63 -34.39
CA SER A 40 -4.80 -22.99 -34.33
C SER A 40 -4.37 -23.41 -32.92
N GLN A 41 -3.93 -22.47 -32.09
CA GLN A 41 -3.51 -22.73 -30.70
C GLN A 41 -4.69 -23.02 -29.76
N CYS A 42 -5.91 -22.88 -30.27
CA CYS A 42 -7.11 -22.96 -29.46
C CYS A 42 -7.99 -24.16 -29.80
N LEU A 43 -7.61 -24.94 -30.81
CA LEU A 43 -8.32 -26.15 -31.20
C LEU A 43 -8.37 -27.18 -30.06
N GLU A 44 -7.33 -27.25 -29.24
CA GLU A 44 -7.29 -28.14 -28.06
C GLU A 44 -8.18 -27.69 -26.89
N LEU A 45 -8.58 -26.42 -26.85
CA LEU A 45 -9.50 -25.91 -25.82
C LEU A 45 -10.94 -26.33 -26.11
N VAL A 46 -11.25 -26.57 -27.38
CA VAL A 46 -12.60 -26.96 -27.81
C VAL A 46 -13.06 -28.25 -27.13
N SER A 47 -12.17 -29.21 -26.86
CA SER A 47 -12.55 -30.46 -26.17
C SER A 47 -12.65 -30.32 -24.64
N LYS A 48 -12.26 -29.18 -24.06
CA LYS A 48 -12.12 -28.97 -22.60
C LYS A 48 -13.20 -28.06 -22.00
N ILE A 49 -14.05 -27.45 -22.82
CA ILE A 49 -15.03 -26.44 -22.38
C ILE A 49 -16.43 -27.06 -22.34
N ASP A 50 -17.22 -26.71 -21.31
CA ASP A 50 -18.66 -27.00 -21.28
C ASP A 50 -19.39 -26.07 -22.24
N PHE A 51 -20.03 -26.64 -23.26
CA PHE A 51 -20.72 -25.90 -24.34
C PHE A 51 -22.21 -25.68 -24.09
N LYS A 52 -22.70 -25.93 -22.87
CA LYS A 52 -24.08 -25.61 -22.49
C LYS A 52 -24.35 -24.11 -22.64
N TYR A 53 -25.55 -23.79 -23.11
CA TYR A 53 -26.00 -22.41 -23.30
C TYR A 53 -26.03 -21.64 -21.98
N GLU A 54 -26.48 -22.25 -20.89
CA GLU A 54 -26.52 -21.61 -19.57
C GLU A 54 -25.12 -21.18 -19.14
N TYR A 55 -24.12 -22.04 -19.38
CA TYR A 55 -22.75 -21.74 -19.02
C TYR A 55 -22.17 -20.64 -19.92
N VAL A 56 -22.25 -20.79 -21.25
CA VAL A 56 -21.55 -19.91 -22.21
C VAL A 56 -22.27 -18.60 -22.47
N VAL A 57 -23.60 -18.59 -22.52
CA VAL A 57 -24.38 -17.41 -22.93
C VAL A 57 -25.00 -16.71 -21.73
N GLU A 58 -25.54 -17.44 -20.76
CA GLU A 58 -26.19 -16.80 -19.60
C GLU A 58 -25.18 -16.39 -18.51
N GLN A 59 -24.21 -17.26 -18.18
CA GLN A 59 -23.28 -17.04 -17.07
C GLN A 59 -22.01 -16.28 -17.48
N GLN A 60 -21.41 -16.57 -18.64
CA GLN A 60 -20.16 -15.91 -19.07
C GLN A 60 -20.44 -14.52 -19.69
N PRO A 61 -19.94 -13.41 -19.12
CA PRO A 61 -20.23 -12.06 -19.61
C PRO A 61 -19.80 -11.77 -21.06
N ILE A 62 -18.59 -12.20 -21.45
CA ILE A 62 -18.10 -12.03 -22.83
C ILE A 62 -18.88 -12.92 -23.78
N GLY A 63 -19.22 -14.15 -23.36
CA GLY A 63 -20.05 -15.06 -24.14
C GLY A 63 -21.45 -14.49 -24.41
N LYS A 64 -22.11 -13.91 -23.39
CA LYS A 64 -23.38 -13.16 -23.55
C LYS A 64 -23.24 -12.02 -24.55
N THR A 65 -22.18 -11.22 -24.43
CA THR A 65 -21.94 -10.06 -25.30
C THR A 65 -21.73 -10.46 -26.76
N LEU A 66 -20.90 -11.49 -27.01
CA LEU A 66 -20.65 -12.00 -28.35
C LEU A 66 -21.91 -12.61 -28.98
N PHE A 67 -22.74 -13.29 -28.17
CA PHE A 67 -24.02 -13.81 -28.62
C PHE A 67 -24.98 -12.67 -29.01
N GLY A 68 -25.05 -11.59 -28.23
CA GLY A 68 -25.81 -10.38 -28.57
C GLY A 68 -25.38 -9.75 -29.90
N GLN A 69 -24.07 -9.58 -30.12
CA GLN A 69 -23.52 -9.07 -31.39
C GLN A 69 -23.86 -9.97 -32.58
N TRP A 70 -23.86 -11.28 -32.38
CA TRP A 70 -24.28 -12.22 -33.41
C TRP A 70 -25.77 -12.10 -33.73
N CYS A 71 -26.62 -11.94 -32.71
CA CYS A 71 -28.07 -11.72 -32.88
C CYS A 71 -28.37 -10.45 -33.68
N GLU A 72 -27.62 -9.36 -33.43
CA GLU A 72 -27.69 -8.12 -34.20
C GLU A 72 -27.36 -8.34 -35.69
N LEU A 73 -26.31 -9.11 -35.98
CA LEU A 73 -25.86 -9.37 -37.34
C LEU A 73 -26.78 -10.31 -38.13
N LYS A 74 -27.50 -11.22 -37.46
CA LYS A 74 -28.35 -12.23 -38.11
C LYS A 74 -29.75 -11.77 -38.44
N GLY A 75 -30.25 -10.73 -37.77
CA GLY A 75 -31.52 -10.08 -38.11
C GLY A 75 -32.32 -9.62 -36.90
N THR A 76 -33.17 -8.60 -37.13
CA THR A 76 -33.92 -7.87 -36.09
C THR A 76 -34.76 -8.77 -35.17
N GLN A 77 -35.26 -9.90 -35.67
CA GLN A 77 -36.02 -10.88 -34.88
C GLN A 77 -35.21 -11.56 -33.75
N TYR A 78 -33.93 -11.88 -33.99
CA TYR A 78 -33.05 -12.47 -32.99
C TYR A 78 -32.58 -11.41 -31.98
N HIS A 79 -32.36 -10.19 -32.45
CA HIS A 79 -32.02 -9.05 -31.60
C HIS A 79 -33.17 -8.66 -30.66
N CYS A 80 -34.41 -8.55 -31.16
CA CYS A 80 -35.61 -8.34 -30.34
C CYS A 80 -35.77 -9.43 -29.26
N PHE A 81 -35.52 -10.69 -29.63
CA PHE A 81 -35.61 -11.82 -28.70
C PHE A 81 -34.53 -11.78 -27.62
N PHE A 82 -33.31 -11.38 -27.97
CA PHE A 82 -32.22 -11.16 -27.00
C PHE A 82 -32.54 -10.00 -26.04
N LEU A 83 -33.05 -8.87 -26.56
CA LEU A 83 -33.46 -7.73 -25.74
C LEU A 83 -34.60 -8.07 -24.77
N LEU A 84 -35.56 -8.93 -25.19
CA LEU A 84 -36.64 -9.42 -24.32
C LEU A 84 -36.15 -10.18 -23.09
N LEU A 85 -34.98 -10.83 -23.15
CA LEU A 85 -34.38 -11.52 -22.01
C LEU A 85 -33.78 -10.54 -20.98
N ASP A 86 -33.50 -9.29 -21.36
CA ASP A 86 -32.97 -8.25 -20.47
C ASP A 86 -34.08 -7.35 -19.88
N VAL A 87 -35.31 -7.36 -20.43
CA VAL A 87 -36.47 -6.57 -19.95
C VAL A 87 -36.86 -6.85 -18.50
N GLU A 88 -36.58 -8.04 -17.97
CA GLU A 88 -36.91 -8.38 -16.57
C GLU A 88 -36.05 -7.61 -15.55
N ILE A 89 -34.89 -7.07 -15.97
CA ILE A 89 -33.84 -6.52 -15.10
C ILE A 89 -33.88 -4.98 -15.03
N GLU A 90 -34.55 -4.31 -15.98
CA GLU A 90 -34.60 -2.84 -16.04
C GLU A 90 -35.65 -2.20 -15.10
N SER A 91 -35.41 -0.94 -14.75
CA SER A 91 -36.33 -0.09 -13.98
C SER A 91 -37.68 0.08 -14.70
N ASP A 92 -38.77 0.37 -13.96
CA ASP A 92 -40.11 0.47 -14.58
C ASP A 92 -40.20 1.56 -15.67
N ASP A 93 -39.42 2.64 -15.53
CA ASP A 93 -39.34 3.71 -16.53
C ASP A 93 -38.60 3.26 -17.80
N GLN A 94 -37.47 2.58 -17.68
CA GLN A 94 -36.72 2.03 -18.83
C GLN A 94 -37.41 0.81 -19.46
N ARG A 95 -38.15 0.03 -18.67
CA ARG A 95 -39.01 -1.04 -19.16
C ARG A 95 -40.06 -0.49 -20.13
N HIS A 96 -40.63 0.70 -19.87
CA HIS A 96 -41.55 1.34 -20.81
C HIS A 96 -40.87 1.70 -22.14
N ASP A 97 -39.65 2.23 -22.09
CA ASP A 97 -38.85 2.56 -23.28
C ASP A 97 -38.43 1.31 -24.05
N LEU A 98 -37.91 0.28 -23.38
CA LEU A 98 -37.50 -0.98 -23.98
C LEU A 98 -38.70 -1.74 -24.56
N VAL A 99 -39.84 -1.75 -23.87
CA VAL A 99 -41.11 -2.27 -24.39
C VAL A 99 -41.59 -1.45 -25.59
N SER A 100 -41.35 -0.13 -25.62
CA SER A 100 -41.67 0.72 -26.78
C SER A 100 -40.78 0.41 -27.99
N VAL A 101 -39.47 0.18 -27.77
CA VAL A 101 -38.50 -0.25 -28.80
C VAL A 101 -38.88 -1.63 -29.33
N ILE A 102 -39.23 -2.57 -28.45
CA ILE A 102 -39.71 -3.91 -28.82
C ILE A 102 -41.01 -3.81 -29.62
N LYS A 103 -41.95 -2.92 -29.25
CA LYS A 103 -43.19 -2.67 -30.00
C LYS A 103 -42.91 -2.02 -31.36
N GLN A 104 -41.96 -1.10 -31.45
CA GLN A 104 -41.59 -0.41 -32.69
C GLN A 104 -40.90 -1.37 -33.67
N GLN A 105 -39.91 -2.15 -33.19
CA GLN A 105 -39.25 -3.19 -33.96
C GLN A 105 -40.20 -4.36 -34.32
N GLY A 106 -41.11 -4.71 -33.42
CA GLY A 106 -42.17 -5.70 -33.65
C GLY A 106 -43.20 -5.27 -34.70
N ASN A 107 -43.54 -3.98 -34.77
CA ASN A 107 -44.44 -3.45 -35.81
C ASN A 107 -43.80 -3.45 -37.21
N LEU A 108 -42.48 -3.32 -37.32
CA LEU A 108 -41.74 -3.42 -38.59
C LEU A 108 -41.74 -4.85 -39.18
N LEU A 109 -41.94 -5.87 -38.34
CA LEU A 109 -41.98 -7.29 -38.73
C LEU A 109 -43.35 -7.76 -39.27
N LYS A 110 -44.39 -6.91 -39.28
CA LYS A 110 -45.76 -7.27 -39.71
C LYS A 110 -45.89 -7.74 -41.16
N ASN A 111 -44.92 -7.45 -42.03
CA ASN A 111 -45.00 -7.77 -43.47
C ASN A 111 -44.07 -8.89 -43.95
N SER A 112 -43.42 -9.63 -43.06
CA SER A 112 -42.48 -10.69 -43.46
C SER A 112 -42.58 -11.90 -42.51
N LEU A 113 -43.39 -12.88 -42.91
CA LEU A 113 -43.36 -14.30 -42.50
C LEU A 113 -43.40 -14.62 -41.00
N ASN A 114 -44.60 -14.85 -40.45
CA ASN A 114 -44.92 -15.87 -39.41
C ASN A 114 -44.00 -16.07 -38.18
N PRO A 115 -43.69 -15.02 -37.38
CA PRO A 115 -43.56 -15.20 -35.93
C PRO A 115 -44.60 -14.40 -35.13
N CYS A 116 -45.56 -13.72 -35.78
CA CYS A 116 -46.60 -12.96 -35.09
C CYS A 116 -47.63 -13.83 -34.33
N THR A 117 -47.70 -15.14 -34.59
CA THR A 117 -48.44 -16.08 -33.74
C THR A 117 -47.80 -16.29 -32.36
N PHE A 118 -46.58 -15.81 -32.14
CA PHE A 118 -45.83 -15.95 -30.89
C PHE A 118 -46.01 -14.77 -29.93
N ILE A 119 -46.29 -13.58 -30.46
CA ILE A 119 -46.55 -12.37 -29.67
C ILE A 119 -48.02 -12.32 -29.21
N ALA A 120 -48.94 -12.96 -29.95
CA ALA A 120 -50.36 -13.04 -29.58
C ALA A 120 -50.62 -13.90 -28.32
N THR A 121 -49.72 -14.80 -27.96
CA THR A 121 -49.80 -15.64 -26.74
C THR A 121 -49.28 -14.95 -25.48
N CYS A 122 -48.68 -13.76 -25.58
CA CYS A 122 -48.19 -12.99 -24.42
C CYS A 122 -49.30 -12.21 -23.69
N ASN A 123 -50.56 -12.32 -24.10
CA ASN A 123 -51.71 -11.72 -23.42
C ASN A 123 -52.24 -12.51 -22.22
N GLY A 124 -51.52 -13.52 -21.71
CA GLY A 124 -51.97 -14.24 -20.54
C GLY A 124 -50.84 -15.00 -19.84
N SER A 125 -50.68 -14.68 -18.55
CA SER A 125 -50.00 -15.43 -17.49
C SER A 125 -48.55 -15.91 -17.74
N GLY A 126 -47.65 -15.50 -16.82
CA GLY A 126 -46.20 -15.76 -16.84
C GLY A 126 -45.73 -17.22 -16.70
N SER A 127 -46.55 -18.21 -17.04
CA SER A 127 -46.21 -19.64 -16.95
C SER A 127 -45.65 -20.27 -18.24
N ASN A 128 -45.61 -19.53 -19.36
CA ASN A 128 -45.16 -20.05 -20.66
C ASN A 128 -43.70 -19.72 -21.05
N LEU A 129 -42.98 -18.85 -20.32
CA LEU A 129 -41.59 -18.48 -20.63
C LEU A 129 -40.58 -19.63 -20.40
N SER A 130 -40.84 -20.48 -19.41
CA SER A 130 -39.95 -21.58 -19.01
C SER A 130 -39.86 -22.70 -20.06
N ARG A 131 -40.98 -23.07 -20.69
CA ARG A 131 -41.04 -24.06 -21.79
C ARG A 131 -40.35 -23.58 -23.06
N LEU A 132 -40.31 -22.27 -23.26
CA LEU A 132 -39.66 -21.58 -24.38
C LEU A 132 -38.14 -21.65 -24.28
N ARG A 133 -37.61 -21.49 -23.06
CA ARG A 133 -36.19 -21.63 -22.70
C ARG A 133 -35.67 -23.03 -23.02
N THR A 134 -36.42 -24.08 -22.66
CA THR A 134 -36.02 -25.49 -22.86
C THR A 134 -35.87 -25.88 -24.33
N ARG A 135 -36.70 -25.35 -25.24
CA ARG A 135 -36.59 -25.64 -26.68
C ARG A 135 -35.49 -24.87 -27.40
N LEU A 136 -35.07 -23.71 -26.89
CA LEU A 136 -33.95 -22.93 -27.46
C LEU A 136 -32.58 -23.57 -27.16
N LEU A 137 -32.46 -24.21 -25.99
CA LEU A 137 -31.27 -24.90 -25.50
C LEU A 137 -30.74 -25.99 -26.45
N GLU A 138 -31.64 -26.67 -27.17
CA GLU A 138 -31.30 -27.76 -28.09
C GLU A 138 -30.62 -27.27 -29.39
N CYS A 139 -30.86 -26.03 -29.81
CA CYS A 139 -30.26 -25.46 -31.04
C CYS A 139 -28.87 -24.84 -30.82
N THR A 140 -28.53 -24.44 -29.59
CA THR A 140 -27.31 -23.68 -29.26
C THR A 140 -26.08 -24.53 -28.98
N ALA A 141 -26.24 -25.83 -28.73
CA ALA A 141 -25.16 -26.76 -28.40
C ALA A 141 -24.13 -26.96 -29.54
N CYS A 142 -24.53 -26.74 -30.80
CA CYS A 142 -23.62 -26.81 -31.95
C CYS A 142 -22.68 -25.60 -32.09
N TRP A 143 -22.99 -24.48 -31.42
CA TRP A 143 -22.42 -23.16 -31.78
C TRP A 143 -21.40 -22.60 -30.80
N ALA A 144 -21.40 -23.06 -29.54
CA ALA A 144 -20.41 -22.64 -28.54
C ALA A 144 -18.97 -23.08 -28.91
N LYS A 145 -18.83 -24.00 -29.88
CA LYS A 145 -17.57 -24.50 -30.45
C LYS A 145 -16.74 -23.43 -31.20
N ALA A 146 -17.35 -22.32 -31.62
CA ALA A 146 -16.70 -21.31 -32.48
C ALA A 146 -16.11 -20.10 -31.71
N VAL A 147 -16.56 -19.85 -30.48
CA VAL A 147 -16.32 -18.57 -29.78
C VAL A 147 -15.14 -18.60 -28.80
N LEU A 148 -14.76 -19.78 -28.30
CA LEU A 148 -13.98 -19.89 -27.05
C LEU A 148 -12.53 -20.31 -27.21
N GLY A 149 -12.02 -20.30 -28.43
CA GLY A 149 -10.61 -20.43 -28.62
C GLY A 149 -9.92 -19.10 -28.43
N LYS A 150 -9.34 -18.83 -27.23
CA LYS A 150 -8.19 -17.93 -26.94
C LYS A 150 -8.22 -17.33 -25.52
N PHE A 151 -7.53 -17.89 -24.52
CA PHE A 151 -7.07 -17.13 -23.33
C PHE A 151 -5.84 -17.76 -22.68
N ALA A 152 -4.81 -16.95 -22.38
CA ALA A 152 -3.65 -17.27 -21.54
C ALA A 152 -3.24 -16.03 -20.71
N PRO A 153 -2.88 -16.15 -19.41
CA PRO A 153 -2.69 -14.99 -18.52
C PRO A 153 -1.23 -14.53 -18.36
N ALA A 154 -0.99 -13.20 -18.22
CA ALA A 154 0.30 -12.66 -17.77
C ALA A 154 0.26 -11.27 -17.04
N ARG A 155 0.69 -11.31 -15.76
CA ARG A 155 1.48 -10.34 -14.95
C ARG A 155 0.83 -9.05 -14.33
N PHE A 156 0.97 -8.95 -13.00
CA PHE A 156 0.48 -7.90 -12.07
C PHE A 156 1.61 -7.01 -11.47
N VAL A 157 1.25 -5.88 -10.83
CA VAL A 157 2.12 -5.07 -9.93
C VAL A 157 1.45 -4.99 -8.55
N GLN A 158 2.25 -5.10 -7.48
CA GLN A 158 1.80 -5.20 -6.09
C GLN A 158 2.18 -3.95 -5.27
N HIS A 159 1.27 -3.41 -4.45
CA HIS A 159 1.56 -2.36 -3.46
C HIS A 159 0.74 -2.48 -2.14
N LEU A 160 1.39 -2.13 -1.02
CA LEU A 160 1.05 -2.03 0.43
C LEU A 160 -0.14 -2.77 1.13
N PRO A 161 0.02 -3.12 2.44
CA PRO A 161 -0.90 -3.99 3.17
C PRO A 161 -1.95 -3.27 4.05
N LEU A 162 -3.19 -3.73 4.00
CA LEU A 162 -4.19 -3.71 5.09
C LEU A 162 -4.20 -5.07 5.81
N LYS A 163 -3.87 -5.14 7.09
CA LYS A 163 -3.91 -6.43 7.83
C LYS A 163 -5.22 -6.53 8.62
N THR A 164 -5.81 -7.71 8.62
CA THR A 164 -6.85 -8.12 9.58
C THR A 164 -6.48 -9.48 10.18
N GLU A 165 -7.10 -9.83 11.30
CA GLU A 165 -6.67 -10.89 12.21
C GLU A 165 -6.55 -12.28 11.55
N ILE A 166 -5.53 -13.03 12.03
CA ILE A 166 -5.24 -14.44 11.75
C ILE A 166 -4.68 -14.71 10.33
N CYS A 167 -3.34 -14.76 10.23
CA CYS A 167 -2.57 -15.25 9.05
C CYS A 167 -2.76 -14.48 7.73
N LYS A 168 -3.55 -13.42 7.71
CA LYS A 168 -3.99 -12.71 6.50
C LYS A 168 -3.37 -11.32 6.44
N VAL A 169 -2.88 -10.96 5.26
CA VAL A 169 -2.48 -9.60 4.92
C VAL A 169 -3.24 -9.22 3.65
N PHE A 170 -4.25 -8.38 3.75
CA PHE A 170 -4.86 -7.78 2.57
C PHE A 170 -3.90 -6.72 2.03
N LEU A 171 -3.80 -6.57 0.72
CA LEU A 171 -3.08 -5.49 0.07
C LEU A 171 -4.00 -4.96 -1.03
N TRP A 172 -3.82 -3.74 -1.50
CA TRP A 172 -4.43 -3.38 -2.78
C TRP A 172 -3.48 -3.76 -3.92
N LEU A 173 -3.99 -4.02 -5.12
CA LEU A 173 -3.16 -4.24 -6.30
C LEU A 173 -3.81 -3.66 -7.53
N GLN A 174 -3.00 -3.42 -8.55
CA GLN A 174 -3.48 -3.00 -9.86
C GLN A 174 -3.04 -4.02 -10.92
N VAL A 175 -4.00 -4.48 -11.72
CA VAL A 175 -3.71 -5.32 -12.88
C VAL A 175 -3.06 -4.46 -13.95
N ARG A 176 -1.82 -4.77 -14.33
CA ARG A 176 -1.05 -3.92 -15.26
C ARG A 176 -1.70 -3.80 -16.64
N ALA A 177 -2.34 -4.86 -17.10
CA ALA A 177 -2.91 -4.92 -18.44
C ALA A 177 -4.18 -4.07 -18.54
N THR A 178 -5.04 -4.17 -17.54
CA THR A 178 -6.39 -3.57 -17.57
C THR A 178 -6.48 -2.27 -16.78
N GLY A 179 -5.58 -2.05 -15.81
CA GLY A 179 -5.63 -0.94 -14.86
C GLY A 179 -6.58 -1.18 -13.69
N LYS A 180 -7.30 -2.31 -13.63
CA LYS A 180 -8.29 -2.60 -12.60
C LYS A 180 -7.63 -2.79 -11.23
N MET A 181 -8.26 -2.22 -10.21
CA MET A 181 -7.85 -2.33 -8.81
C MET A 181 -8.55 -3.51 -8.12
N TYR A 182 -7.82 -4.22 -7.26
CA TYR A 182 -8.33 -5.34 -6.45
C TYR A 182 -7.74 -5.31 -5.04
N ALA A 183 -8.37 -6.07 -4.13
CA ALA A 183 -7.76 -6.47 -2.87
C ALA A 183 -7.03 -7.81 -3.03
N CYS A 184 -5.93 -8.02 -2.33
CA CYS A 184 -5.13 -9.23 -2.38
C CYS A 184 -4.92 -9.76 -0.97
N LYS A 185 -5.67 -10.80 -0.60
CA LYS A 185 -5.53 -11.53 0.65
C LYS A 185 -4.33 -12.48 0.55
N LYS A 186 -3.21 -12.09 1.14
CA LYS A 186 -1.96 -12.85 1.21
C LYS A 186 -1.93 -13.71 2.48
N LEU A 187 -1.71 -15.01 2.30
CA LEU A 187 -1.67 -16.04 3.33
C LEU A 187 -0.26 -16.64 3.41
N GLU A 188 0.46 -16.43 4.51
CA GLU A 188 1.85 -16.91 4.64
C GLU A 188 1.93 -18.45 4.72
N LYS A 189 2.69 -19.07 3.81
CA LYS A 189 2.81 -20.54 3.70
C LYS A 189 3.28 -21.19 5.01
N LYS A 190 4.31 -20.63 5.65
CA LYS A 190 4.85 -21.12 6.93
C LYS A 190 3.81 -21.05 8.07
N ARG A 191 2.93 -20.06 8.06
CA ARG A 191 1.87 -19.91 9.08
C ARG A 191 0.74 -20.91 8.87
N ILE A 192 0.35 -21.14 7.61
CA ILE A 192 -0.63 -22.16 7.26
C ILE A 192 -0.15 -23.52 7.78
N LYS A 193 1.08 -23.90 7.43
CA LYS A 193 1.69 -25.17 7.85
C LYS A 193 1.78 -25.31 9.36
N LYS A 194 2.24 -24.27 10.07
CA LYS A 194 2.32 -24.27 11.54
C LYS A 194 0.96 -24.55 12.20
N ARG A 195 -0.12 -24.05 11.61
CA ARG A 195 -1.49 -24.14 12.17
C ARG A 195 -2.31 -25.28 11.56
N LYS A 196 -1.75 -26.07 10.64
CA LYS A 196 -2.48 -27.10 9.88
C LYS A 196 -3.75 -26.53 9.21
N GLY A 197 -3.61 -25.35 8.61
CA GLY A 197 -4.71 -24.56 8.05
C GLY A 197 -5.02 -24.83 6.56
N GLU A 198 -4.42 -25.85 5.96
CA GLU A 198 -4.47 -26.12 4.52
C GLU A 198 -5.90 -26.34 4.03
N ALA A 199 -6.67 -27.17 4.75
CA ALA A 199 -8.06 -27.48 4.39
C ALA A 199 -8.94 -26.22 4.43
N MET A 200 -8.78 -25.38 5.45
CA MET A 200 -9.54 -24.13 5.61
C MET A 200 -9.29 -23.17 4.45
N VAL A 201 -8.02 -23.00 4.06
CA VAL A 201 -7.63 -22.13 2.95
C VAL A 201 -8.18 -22.65 1.62
N LEU A 202 -8.14 -23.96 1.41
CA LEU A 202 -8.67 -24.56 0.18
C LEU A 202 -10.19 -24.45 0.09
N ILE A 203 -10.91 -24.68 1.19
CA ILE A 203 -12.37 -24.53 1.26
C ILE A 203 -12.76 -23.08 0.96
N GLU A 204 -12.11 -22.10 1.60
CA GLU A 204 -12.37 -20.68 1.34
C GLU A 204 -12.20 -20.35 -0.15
N LYS A 205 -11.08 -20.77 -0.74
CA LYS A 205 -10.79 -20.57 -2.16
C LYS A 205 -11.86 -21.23 -3.05
N GLN A 206 -12.25 -22.47 -2.77
CA GLN A 206 -13.24 -23.20 -3.56
C GLN A 206 -14.64 -22.60 -3.46
N ILE A 207 -15.03 -22.09 -2.29
CA ILE A 207 -16.30 -21.39 -2.12
C ILE A 207 -16.27 -20.10 -2.93
N LEU A 208 -15.20 -19.31 -2.80
CA LEU A 208 -15.02 -18.05 -3.52
C LEU A 208 -14.99 -18.20 -5.05
N GLU A 209 -14.51 -19.33 -5.57
CA GLU A 209 -14.56 -19.64 -7.02
C GLU A 209 -15.97 -19.98 -7.52
N LYS A 210 -16.84 -20.52 -6.66
CA LYS A 210 -18.19 -20.97 -7.02
C LYS A 210 -19.21 -19.84 -6.96
N ILE A 211 -19.02 -18.89 -6.06
CA ILE A 211 -19.97 -17.79 -5.86
C ILE A 211 -19.70 -16.65 -6.84
N ASN A 212 -20.78 -16.02 -7.29
CA ASN A 212 -20.73 -14.78 -8.04
C ASN A 212 -21.90 -13.90 -7.59
N SER A 213 -21.63 -12.97 -6.68
CA SER A 213 -22.66 -12.15 -6.05
C SER A 213 -22.26 -10.68 -6.00
N ARG A 214 -23.24 -9.79 -6.07
CA ARG A 214 -23.06 -8.36 -5.77
C ARG A 214 -22.85 -8.12 -4.28
N PHE A 215 -23.32 -9.03 -3.43
CA PHE A 215 -23.35 -8.86 -1.97
C PHE A 215 -22.28 -9.66 -1.24
N VAL A 216 -21.41 -10.35 -1.98
CA VAL A 216 -20.24 -11.07 -1.46
C VAL A 216 -19.03 -10.66 -2.29
N VAL A 217 -17.84 -10.59 -1.68
CA VAL A 217 -16.60 -10.33 -2.42
C VAL A 217 -16.32 -11.47 -3.41
N ASN A 218 -16.01 -11.12 -4.66
CA ASN A 218 -15.74 -12.12 -5.70
C ASN A 218 -14.23 -12.35 -5.83
N LEU A 219 -13.84 -13.61 -6.04
CA LEU A 219 -12.46 -13.98 -6.35
C LEU A 219 -12.20 -13.88 -7.84
N THR A 220 -11.20 -13.10 -8.23
CA THR A 220 -10.78 -12.96 -9.63
C THR A 220 -9.55 -13.79 -9.92
N TYR A 221 -8.62 -13.92 -8.98
CA TYR A 221 -7.40 -14.71 -9.16
C TYR A 221 -6.97 -15.45 -7.91
N ALA A 222 -6.49 -16.69 -8.04
CA ALA A 222 -5.83 -17.45 -6.99
C ALA A 222 -4.45 -17.92 -7.47
N TYR A 223 -3.39 -17.48 -6.81
CA TYR A 223 -2.03 -17.82 -7.19
C TYR A 223 -1.08 -17.98 -6.01
N GLU A 224 0.08 -18.58 -6.26
CA GLU A 224 1.13 -18.72 -5.26
C GLU A 224 2.36 -17.84 -5.54
N THR A 225 3.08 -17.53 -4.47
CA THR A 225 4.39 -16.90 -4.49
C THR A 225 5.39 -17.77 -3.72
N LYS A 226 6.65 -17.36 -3.65
CA LYS A 226 7.68 -18.06 -2.87
C LYS A 226 7.25 -18.31 -1.42
N ASP A 227 6.66 -17.30 -0.76
CA ASP A 227 6.40 -17.34 0.69
C ASP A 227 4.91 -17.33 1.07
N ALA A 228 4.00 -17.15 0.11
CA ALA A 228 2.58 -16.97 0.38
C ALA A 228 1.64 -17.48 -0.72
N LEU A 229 0.40 -17.76 -0.34
CA LEU A 229 -0.75 -17.96 -1.23
C LEU A 229 -1.55 -16.65 -1.30
N CYS A 230 -2.07 -16.30 -2.48
CA CYS A 230 -2.74 -15.02 -2.73
C CYS A 230 -4.13 -15.25 -3.32
N LEU A 231 -5.16 -14.68 -2.69
CA LEU A 231 -6.52 -14.56 -3.22
C LEU A 231 -6.76 -13.10 -3.62
N VAL A 232 -7.02 -12.85 -4.90
CA VAL A 232 -7.31 -11.53 -5.44
C VAL A 232 -8.82 -11.34 -5.51
N LEU A 233 -9.33 -10.47 -4.65
CA LEU A 233 -10.74 -10.26 -4.35
C LEU A 233 -11.19 -8.87 -4.81
N THR A 234 -12.49 -8.68 -4.98
CA THR A 234 -13.11 -7.35 -5.13
C THR A 234 -12.56 -6.37 -4.08
N ILE A 235 -12.12 -5.19 -4.53
CA ILE A 235 -11.63 -4.15 -3.62
C ILE A 235 -12.81 -3.48 -2.91
N MET A 236 -12.72 -3.35 -1.59
CA MET A 236 -13.72 -2.73 -0.72
C MET A 236 -13.03 -1.60 0.04
N SER A 237 -13.00 -0.44 -0.59
CA SER A 237 -12.20 0.74 -0.23
C SER A 237 -12.86 1.62 0.84
N GLY A 238 -14.15 1.46 1.07
CA GLY A 238 -14.93 2.17 2.10
C GLY A 238 -14.68 1.67 3.52
N GLY A 239 -13.81 0.68 3.73
CA GLY A 239 -13.49 0.13 5.05
C GLY A 239 -14.53 -0.88 5.54
N ASP A 240 -14.33 -1.39 6.76
CA ASP A 240 -15.23 -2.33 7.41
C ASP A 240 -16.31 -1.62 8.25
N LEU A 241 -17.43 -2.31 8.48
CA LEU A 241 -18.57 -1.74 9.18
C LEU A 241 -18.27 -1.46 10.66
N LYS A 242 -17.30 -2.15 11.27
CA LYS A 242 -16.84 -1.84 12.64
C LYS A 242 -16.24 -0.44 12.68
N PHE A 243 -15.42 -0.06 11.70
CA PHE A 243 -14.92 1.30 11.60
C PHE A 243 -16.08 2.30 11.51
N HIS A 244 -17.09 2.02 10.68
CA HIS A 244 -18.24 2.91 10.52
C HIS A 244 -19.09 3.06 11.79
N ILE A 245 -19.26 2.00 12.57
CA ILE A 245 -20.04 2.01 13.82
C ILE A 245 -19.30 2.77 14.93
N TYR A 246 -17.97 2.65 15.00
CA TYR A 246 -17.20 3.05 16.20
C TYR A 246 -16.24 4.23 16.03
N ASN A 247 -15.90 4.60 14.79
CA ASN A 247 -14.78 5.49 14.46
C ASN A 247 -15.14 6.66 13.52
N MET A 248 -16.42 6.89 13.23
CA MET A 248 -16.88 7.97 12.34
C MET A 248 -16.99 9.37 12.99
N GLY A 249 -16.45 9.57 14.20
CA GLY A 249 -16.35 10.90 14.82
C GLY A 249 -17.62 11.41 15.53
N GLY A 250 -18.58 10.53 15.85
CA GLY A 250 -19.81 10.85 16.59
C GLY A 250 -20.17 9.82 17.66
N GLU A 251 -21.43 9.81 18.11
CA GLU A 251 -21.94 8.74 18.98
C GLU A 251 -21.87 7.38 18.25
N PRO A 252 -21.43 6.29 18.92
CA PRO A 252 -21.41 4.97 18.31
C PRO A 252 -22.79 4.53 17.80
N GLY A 253 -22.78 3.80 16.69
CA GLY A 253 -23.99 3.35 16.00
C GLY A 253 -24.24 4.10 14.69
N LEU A 254 -25.24 3.64 13.95
CA LEU A 254 -25.66 4.14 12.66
C LEU A 254 -27.13 4.57 12.75
N ASP A 255 -27.53 5.51 11.90
CA ASP A 255 -28.93 5.85 11.76
C ASP A 255 -29.75 4.65 11.23
N ILE A 256 -31.06 4.69 11.48
CA ILE A 256 -31.94 3.57 11.18
C ILE A 256 -32.07 3.29 9.67
N ASN A 257 -31.94 4.32 8.82
CA ASN A 257 -32.08 4.17 7.37
C ASN A 257 -30.82 3.52 6.79
N ARG A 258 -29.65 3.95 7.24
CA ARG A 258 -28.36 3.34 6.90
C ARG A 258 -28.26 1.90 7.40
N THR A 259 -28.68 1.66 8.64
CA THR A 259 -28.79 0.29 9.20
C THR A 259 -29.69 -0.58 8.33
N ARG A 260 -30.90 -0.12 8.01
CA ARG A 260 -31.86 -0.87 7.19
C ARG A 260 -31.32 -1.20 5.81
N PHE A 261 -30.65 -0.25 5.16
CA PHE A 261 -30.06 -0.45 3.84
C PHE A 261 -28.95 -1.51 3.88
N TYR A 262 -27.96 -1.38 4.79
CA TYR A 262 -26.89 -2.36 4.92
C TYR A 262 -27.40 -3.74 5.36
N ALA A 263 -28.37 -3.79 6.27
CA ALA A 263 -29.01 -5.02 6.67
C ALA A 263 -29.68 -5.72 5.47
N ALA A 264 -30.32 -4.98 4.57
CA ALA A 264 -30.96 -5.55 3.38
C ALA A 264 -29.93 -6.13 2.40
N GLU A 265 -28.81 -5.45 2.16
CA GLU A 265 -27.73 -5.96 1.31
C GLU A 265 -27.07 -7.21 1.91
N VAL A 266 -26.85 -7.24 3.23
CA VAL A 266 -26.33 -8.41 3.93
C VAL A 266 -27.32 -9.58 3.84
N VAL A 267 -28.64 -9.35 3.93
CA VAL A 267 -29.65 -10.40 3.71
C VAL A 267 -29.52 -11.01 2.31
N CYS A 268 -29.35 -10.20 1.27
CA CYS A 268 -29.15 -10.70 -0.09
C CYS A 268 -27.83 -11.50 -0.22
N GLY A 269 -26.78 -11.11 0.50
CA GLY A 269 -25.52 -11.86 0.57
C GLY A 269 -25.67 -13.22 1.25
N VAL A 270 -26.29 -13.26 2.44
CA VAL A 270 -26.57 -14.49 3.19
C VAL A 270 -27.49 -15.42 2.39
N GLU A 271 -28.54 -14.87 1.77
CA GLU A 271 -29.44 -15.63 0.90
C GLU A 271 -28.69 -16.28 -0.27
N HIS A 272 -27.78 -15.55 -0.92
CA HIS A 272 -26.97 -16.11 -2.01
C HIS A 272 -26.12 -17.30 -1.53
N LEU A 273 -25.48 -17.18 -0.36
CA LEU A 273 -24.69 -18.26 0.22
C LEU A 273 -25.59 -19.48 0.56
N HIS A 274 -26.73 -19.24 1.21
CA HIS A 274 -27.66 -20.30 1.61
C HIS A 274 -28.26 -21.04 0.42
N ARG A 275 -28.62 -20.33 -0.67
CA ARG A 275 -29.07 -20.95 -1.93
C ARG A 275 -28.02 -21.88 -2.55
N GLN A 276 -26.73 -21.60 -2.34
CA GLN A 276 -25.62 -22.44 -2.77
C GLN A 276 -25.25 -23.53 -1.75
N GLY A 277 -26.04 -23.70 -0.68
CA GLY A 277 -25.77 -24.64 0.40
C GLY A 277 -24.58 -24.25 1.28
N ILE A 278 -24.20 -22.97 1.31
CA ILE A 278 -23.06 -22.49 2.10
C ILE A 278 -23.56 -21.86 3.40
N VAL A 279 -23.03 -22.31 4.53
CA VAL A 279 -23.22 -21.67 5.85
C VAL A 279 -22.01 -20.79 6.13
N TYR A 280 -22.23 -19.52 6.46
CA TYR A 280 -21.17 -18.51 6.55
C TYR A 280 -20.40 -18.55 7.88
N ARG A 281 -21.11 -18.64 9.02
CA ARG A 281 -20.60 -18.83 10.39
C ARG A 281 -19.75 -17.72 11.00
N ASP A 282 -19.56 -16.58 10.33
CA ASP A 282 -18.79 -15.44 10.87
C ASP A 282 -19.35 -14.07 10.47
N CYS A 283 -20.67 -13.89 10.55
CA CYS A 283 -21.31 -12.59 10.32
C CYS A 283 -21.07 -11.64 11.49
N LYS A 284 -20.29 -10.58 11.26
CA LYS A 284 -19.90 -9.55 12.23
C LYS A 284 -19.47 -8.27 11.51
N PRO A 285 -19.45 -7.10 12.18
CA PRO A 285 -19.14 -5.83 11.53
C PRO A 285 -17.78 -5.80 10.82
N GLU A 286 -16.76 -6.49 11.33
CA GLU A 286 -15.43 -6.56 10.71
C GLU A 286 -15.42 -7.22 9.33
N ASN A 287 -16.38 -8.11 9.06
CA ASN A 287 -16.42 -8.88 7.83
C ASN A 287 -17.40 -8.30 6.80
N ILE A 288 -18.10 -7.21 7.12
CA ILE A 288 -18.95 -6.47 6.18
C ILE A 288 -18.18 -5.24 5.72
N LEU A 289 -17.84 -5.19 4.44
CA LEU A 289 -16.97 -4.15 3.87
C LEU A 289 -17.75 -3.25 2.92
N LEU A 290 -17.39 -1.96 2.84
CA LEU A 290 -18.00 -0.98 1.95
C LEU A 290 -17.13 -0.75 0.71
N ASP A 291 -17.76 -0.56 -0.46
CA ASP A 291 -17.08 -0.08 -1.67
C ASP A 291 -17.11 1.46 -1.79
N ASP A 292 -16.51 2.01 -2.84
CA ASP A 292 -16.45 3.47 -3.08
C ASP A 292 -17.83 4.11 -3.30
N ASN A 293 -18.83 3.31 -3.70
CA ASN A 293 -20.19 3.79 -3.93
C ASN A 293 -21.04 3.71 -2.65
N GLY A 294 -20.55 3.05 -1.60
CA GLY A 294 -21.24 2.91 -0.32
C GLY A 294 -22.08 1.64 -0.19
N HIS A 295 -21.99 0.70 -1.14
CA HIS A 295 -22.62 -0.61 -1.02
C HIS A 295 -21.79 -1.55 -0.14
N VAL A 296 -22.44 -2.43 0.61
CA VAL A 296 -21.78 -3.42 1.46
C VAL A 296 -21.69 -4.79 0.83
N ARG A 297 -20.60 -5.51 1.13
CA ARG A 297 -20.42 -6.92 0.78
C ARG A 297 -19.90 -7.73 1.95
N ILE A 298 -20.35 -8.97 2.04
CA ILE A 298 -19.81 -10.00 2.92
C ILE A 298 -18.40 -10.38 2.45
N SER A 299 -17.48 -10.49 3.40
CA SER A 299 -16.09 -10.89 3.17
C SER A 299 -15.64 -11.99 4.14
N ASP A 300 -14.41 -12.49 3.94
CA ASP A 300 -13.77 -13.52 4.77
C ASP A 300 -14.58 -14.83 4.98
N LEU A 301 -14.56 -15.71 3.98
CA LEU A 301 -15.26 -17.00 4.02
C LEU A 301 -14.40 -18.13 4.62
N GLY A 302 -13.38 -17.78 5.41
CA GLY A 302 -12.46 -18.74 6.03
C GLY A 302 -13.13 -19.74 6.97
N LEU A 303 -14.26 -19.37 7.58
CA LEU A 303 -15.05 -20.27 8.42
C LEU A 303 -16.28 -20.84 7.71
N ALA A 304 -16.52 -20.51 6.44
CA ALA A 304 -17.69 -21.02 5.73
C ALA A 304 -17.57 -22.53 5.46
N ILE A 305 -18.71 -23.19 5.24
CA ILE A 305 -18.76 -24.60 4.85
C ILE A 305 -19.88 -24.84 3.85
N VAL A 306 -19.65 -25.75 2.90
CA VAL A 306 -20.67 -26.24 1.98
C VAL A 306 -21.36 -27.44 2.62
N LEU A 307 -22.68 -27.37 2.78
CA LEU A 307 -23.53 -28.46 3.23
C LEU A 307 -24.28 -29.08 2.04
N PRO A 308 -24.26 -30.41 1.89
CA PRO A 308 -25.21 -31.12 1.05
C PRO A 308 -26.66 -30.82 1.46
N GLU A 309 -27.60 -31.09 0.56
CA GLU A 309 -29.02 -30.84 0.82
C GLU A 309 -29.54 -31.78 1.91
N GLY A 310 -30.22 -31.23 2.92
CA GLY A 310 -30.73 -31.98 4.08
C GLY A 310 -29.68 -32.37 5.13
N GLU A 311 -28.41 -31.99 4.95
CA GLU A 311 -27.36 -32.29 5.93
C GLU A 311 -27.16 -31.18 6.98
N SER A 312 -26.58 -31.56 8.11
CA SER A 312 -26.19 -30.65 9.21
C SER A 312 -24.75 -30.88 9.63
N VAL A 313 -24.09 -29.82 10.08
CA VAL A 313 -22.73 -29.87 10.59
C VAL A 313 -22.72 -29.74 12.11
N ARG A 314 -21.67 -30.26 12.73
CA ARG A 314 -21.35 -30.04 14.15
C ARG A 314 -19.98 -29.39 14.25
N GLY A 315 -19.88 -28.31 15.02
CA GLY A 315 -18.59 -27.68 15.30
C GLY A 315 -18.73 -26.28 15.89
N ARG A 316 -18.05 -26.05 17.01
CA ARG A 316 -18.01 -24.77 17.71
C ARG A 316 -16.99 -23.82 17.08
N VAL A 317 -17.40 -23.14 16.02
CA VAL A 317 -16.60 -22.15 15.28
C VAL A 317 -17.35 -20.83 15.16
N GLY A 318 -16.61 -19.72 15.05
CA GLY A 318 -17.16 -18.37 14.96
C GLY A 318 -16.57 -17.43 16.00
N THR A 319 -16.99 -16.17 15.96
CA THR A 319 -16.51 -15.12 16.85
C THR A 319 -17.28 -15.09 18.18
N VAL A 320 -16.57 -15.01 19.31
CA VAL A 320 -17.18 -14.93 20.65
C VAL A 320 -18.11 -13.73 20.74
N GLY A 321 -19.36 -13.96 21.15
CA GLY A 321 -20.44 -12.95 21.18
C GLY A 321 -21.37 -12.96 19.95
N TYR A 322 -20.95 -13.57 18.83
CA TYR A 322 -21.78 -13.72 17.62
C TYR A 322 -22.16 -15.18 17.36
N MET A 323 -21.49 -16.15 17.99
CA MET A 323 -21.88 -17.56 17.91
C MET A 323 -23.27 -17.77 18.51
N ALA A 324 -24.14 -18.44 17.76
CA ALA A 324 -25.49 -18.79 18.22
C ALA A 324 -25.46 -19.83 19.37
N PRO A 325 -26.49 -19.90 20.22
CA PRO A 325 -26.57 -20.86 21.32
C PRO A 325 -26.30 -22.31 20.89
N GLU A 326 -26.89 -22.77 19.80
CA GLU A 326 -26.71 -24.13 19.28
C GLU A 326 -25.25 -24.42 18.85
N VAL A 327 -24.50 -23.39 18.45
CA VAL A 327 -23.07 -23.50 18.12
C VAL A 327 -22.23 -23.57 19.40
N ILE A 328 -22.59 -22.80 20.42
CA ILE A 328 -21.91 -22.78 21.73
C ILE A 328 -22.08 -24.12 22.43
N ASP A 329 -23.28 -24.67 22.42
CA ASP A 329 -23.63 -25.97 23.01
C ASP A 329 -23.18 -27.15 22.13
N ASN A 330 -22.54 -26.85 20.98
CA ASN A 330 -21.96 -27.82 20.06
C ASN A 330 -23.01 -28.84 19.57
N GLU A 331 -24.20 -28.35 19.29
CA GLU A 331 -25.30 -29.08 18.65
C GLU A 331 -25.08 -29.17 17.14
N ARG A 332 -25.94 -29.93 16.45
CA ARG A 332 -25.96 -29.95 14.99
C ARG A 332 -26.77 -28.75 14.50
N TYR A 333 -26.26 -28.07 13.49
CA TYR A 333 -26.92 -26.92 12.89
C TYR A 333 -26.77 -26.92 11.37
N SER A 334 -27.67 -26.20 10.68
CA SER A 334 -27.56 -25.86 9.26
C SER A 334 -27.33 -24.35 9.11
N PHE A 335 -28.35 -23.60 8.69
CA PHE A 335 -28.24 -22.18 8.31
C PHE A 335 -28.66 -21.21 9.45
N SER A 336 -29.26 -21.72 10.53
CA SER A 336 -29.75 -20.91 11.66
C SER A 336 -28.69 -20.03 12.35
N PRO A 337 -27.39 -20.38 12.43
CA PRO A 337 -26.41 -19.52 13.10
C PRO A 337 -26.13 -18.21 12.35
N ASP A 338 -26.30 -18.20 11.03
CA ASP A 338 -26.09 -16.99 10.21
C ASP A 338 -27.16 -15.93 10.53
N TRP A 339 -28.40 -16.35 10.79
CA TRP A 339 -29.49 -15.43 11.18
C TRP A 339 -29.30 -14.88 12.59
N PHE A 340 -28.77 -15.67 13.52
CA PHE A 340 -28.43 -15.17 14.86
C PHE A 340 -27.31 -14.13 14.82
N SER A 341 -26.22 -14.45 14.13
CA SER A 341 -25.08 -13.53 13.98
C SER A 341 -25.45 -12.28 13.19
N PHE A 342 -26.35 -12.39 12.20
CA PHE A 342 -26.99 -11.24 11.53
C PHE A 342 -27.84 -10.40 12.50
N GLY A 343 -28.59 -11.02 13.41
CA GLY A 343 -29.28 -10.30 14.49
C GLY A 343 -28.33 -9.50 15.39
N CYS A 344 -27.18 -10.09 15.75
CA CYS A 344 -26.14 -9.39 16.51
C CYS A 344 -25.58 -8.19 15.71
N LEU A 345 -25.33 -8.37 14.41
CA LEU A 345 -24.87 -7.31 13.51
C LEU A 345 -25.86 -6.14 13.45
N VAL A 346 -27.15 -6.41 13.25
CA VAL A 346 -28.19 -5.36 13.18
C VAL A 346 -28.33 -4.62 14.50
N TYR A 347 -28.33 -5.37 15.62
CA TYR A 347 -28.36 -4.77 16.95
C TYR A 347 -27.17 -3.82 17.15
N GLU A 348 -25.96 -4.25 16.79
CA GLU A 348 -24.74 -3.48 17.01
C GLU A 348 -24.65 -2.25 16.10
N MET A 349 -25.17 -2.33 14.86
CA MET A 349 -25.32 -1.18 13.98
C MET A 349 -26.19 -0.09 14.63
N ILE A 350 -27.29 -0.45 15.29
CA ILE A 350 -28.22 0.53 15.89
C ILE A 350 -27.67 1.04 17.23
N GLU A 351 -27.32 0.13 18.13
CA GLU A 351 -26.95 0.48 19.51
C GLU A 351 -25.57 1.14 19.57
N GLY A 352 -24.65 0.72 18.69
CA GLY A 352 -23.23 1.06 18.77
C GLY A 352 -22.48 0.21 19.80
N GLN A 353 -23.01 -0.95 20.16
CA GLN A 353 -22.37 -1.97 21.01
C GLN A 353 -22.97 -3.36 20.72
N ALA A 354 -22.19 -4.43 20.91
CA ALA A 354 -22.67 -5.80 20.76
C ALA A 354 -23.68 -6.21 21.87
N PRO A 355 -24.68 -7.05 21.58
CA PRO A 355 -25.79 -7.33 22.51
C PRO A 355 -25.38 -8.02 23.82
N PHE A 356 -24.31 -8.82 23.80
CA PHE A 356 -23.86 -9.62 24.95
C PHE A 356 -22.48 -9.24 25.48
N ARG A 357 -21.87 -8.17 24.94
CA ARG A 357 -20.52 -7.75 25.31
C ARG A 357 -20.35 -6.23 25.16
N ALA A 358 -20.06 -5.56 26.28
CA ALA A 358 -19.84 -4.12 26.26
C ALA A 358 -18.48 -3.76 25.64
N ARG A 359 -18.39 -2.52 25.12
CA ARG A 359 -17.18 -2.01 24.47
C ARG A 359 -16.02 -1.95 25.48
N ARG A 360 -14.86 -2.49 25.10
CA ARG A 360 -13.63 -2.59 25.94
C ARG A 360 -13.79 -3.42 27.22
N GLU A 361 -14.89 -4.17 27.35
CA GLU A 361 -15.10 -5.09 28.48
C GLU A 361 -14.15 -6.29 28.38
N LYS A 362 -13.35 -6.49 29.44
CA LYS A 362 -12.47 -7.65 29.60
C LYS A 362 -13.20 -8.73 30.41
N VAL A 363 -14.00 -9.53 29.72
CA VAL A 363 -14.70 -10.69 30.27
C VAL A 363 -14.15 -12.00 29.73
N LYS A 364 -14.21 -13.04 30.57
CA LYS A 364 -13.88 -14.41 30.16
C LYS A 364 -14.86 -14.90 29.11
N ARG A 365 -14.40 -15.79 28.23
CA ARG A 365 -15.20 -16.34 27.13
C ARG A 365 -16.46 -17.04 27.65
N GLU A 366 -16.33 -17.79 28.74
CA GLU A 366 -17.41 -18.58 29.34
C GLU A 366 -18.55 -17.70 29.85
N GLU A 367 -18.22 -16.49 30.33
CA GLU A 367 -19.23 -15.54 30.78
C GLU A 367 -19.99 -14.95 29.59
N VAL A 368 -19.31 -14.59 28.49
CA VAL A 368 -19.99 -14.14 27.27
C VAL A 368 -20.88 -15.25 26.71
N ASP A 369 -20.40 -16.49 26.69
CA ASP A 369 -21.19 -17.64 26.25
C ASP A 369 -22.44 -17.86 27.13
N ARG A 370 -22.33 -17.67 28.45
CA ARG A 370 -23.47 -17.74 29.37
C ARG A 370 -24.49 -16.64 29.06
N ARG A 371 -24.04 -15.40 28.83
CA ARG A 371 -24.91 -14.26 28.47
C ARG A 371 -25.66 -14.52 27.18
N VAL A 372 -24.97 -14.99 26.14
CA VAL A 372 -25.59 -15.34 24.84
C VAL A 372 -26.72 -16.34 25.02
N LYS A 373 -26.55 -17.34 25.89
CA LYS A 373 -27.53 -18.42 26.10
C LYS A 373 -28.70 -18.05 27.00
N VAL A 374 -28.47 -17.25 28.04
CA VAL A 374 -29.43 -17.07 29.13
C VAL A 374 -29.98 -15.65 29.20
N GLU A 375 -29.18 -14.64 28.88
CA GLU A 375 -29.61 -13.26 29.09
C GLU A 375 -30.41 -12.71 27.90
N PRO A 376 -31.52 -12.00 28.18
CA PRO A 376 -32.20 -11.23 27.17
C PRO A 376 -31.37 -9.98 26.83
N GLU A 377 -31.36 -9.62 25.56
CA GLU A 377 -30.75 -8.39 25.09
C GLU A 377 -31.53 -7.15 25.57
N ARG A 378 -30.82 -6.03 25.75
CA ARG A 378 -31.40 -4.76 26.22
C ARG A 378 -31.52 -3.78 25.06
N TYR A 379 -32.59 -3.01 24.98
CA TYR A 379 -32.80 -2.06 23.87
C TYR A 379 -32.87 -0.64 24.40
N SER A 380 -32.05 0.27 23.87
CA SER A 380 -32.13 1.70 24.17
C SER A 380 -33.25 2.38 23.36
N ASN A 381 -33.38 3.70 23.55
CA ASN A 381 -34.26 4.55 22.75
C ASN A 381 -33.83 4.72 21.28
N LYS A 382 -32.66 4.18 20.87
CA LYS A 382 -32.23 4.15 19.46
C LYS A 382 -33.06 3.19 18.61
N PHE A 383 -33.73 2.22 19.23
CA PHE A 383 -34.55 1.25 18.53
C PHE A 383 -35.98 1.76 18.32
N THR A 384 -36.44 1.69 17.07
CA THR A 384 -37.87 1.71 16.72
C THR A 384 -38.54 0.39 17.10
N GLU A 385 -39.86 0.38 17.25
CA GLU A 385 -40.63 -0.85 17.53
C GLU A 385 -40.35 -1.96 16.49
N ASP A 386 -40.30 -1.60 15.21
CA ASP A 386 -39.99 -2.55 14.14
C ASP A 386 -38.57 -3.11 14.25
N SER A 387 -37.58 -2.27 14.51
CA SER A 387 -36.18 -2.72 14.65
C SER A 387 -35.96 -3.56 15.90
N LYS A 388 -36.63 -3.23 17.00
CA LYS A 388 -36.59 -4.01 18.23
C LYS A 388 -37.21 -5.38 18.03
N SER A 389 -38.42 -5.43 17.45
CA SER A 389 -39.10 -6.70 17.13
C SER A 389 -38.26 -7.56 16.18
N PHE A 390 -37.61 -6.94 15.20
CA PHE A 390 -36.73 -7.64 14.26
C PHE A 390 -35.53 -8.29 14.95
N CYS A 391 -34.82 -7.55 15.80
CA CYS A 391 -33.71 -8.07 16.58
C CYS A 391 -34.15 -9.19 17.55
N GLN A 392 -35.29 -9.04 18.23
CA GLN A 392 -35.83 -10.05 19.15
C GLN A 392 -36.10 -11.38 18.44
N GLN A 393 -36.70 -11.33 17.25
CA GLN A 393 -37.00 -12.54 16.47
C GLN A 393 -35.74 -13.20 15.89
N LEU A 394 -34.71 -12.43 15.52
CA LEU A 394 -33.41 -12.97 15.06
C LEU A 394 -32.53 -13.49 16.21
N LEU A 395 -32.60 -12.87 17.39
CA LEU A 395 -31.81 -13.23 18.58
C LEU A 395 -32.51 -14.25 19.49
N THR A 396 -33.61 -14.84 19.01
CA THR A 396 -34.30 -15.95 19.67
C THR A 396 -33.32 -17.10 19.87
N LYS A 397 -33.22 -17.58 21.12
CA LYS A 397 -32.19 -18.56 21.52
C LYS A 397 -32.44 -19.92 20.88
N ASN A 398 -33.69 -20.36 20.84
CA ASN A 398 -34.09 -21.56 20.13
C ASN A 398 -33.93 -21.37 18.62
N ALA A 399 -33.09 -22.19 17.99
CA ALA A 399 -32.79 -22.12 16.57
C ALA A 399 -34.02 -22.33 15.68
N THR A 400 -34.97 -23.17 16.11
CA THR A 400 -36.19 -23.41 15.33
C THR A 400 -37.10 -22.19 15.38
N ASP A 401 -37.32 -21.57 16.53
CA ASP A 401 -38.25 -20.43 16.64
C ASP A 401 -37.67 -19.11 16.12
N ARG A 402 -36.38 -19.08 15.81
CA ARG A 402 -35.68 -17.93 15.24
C ARG A 402 -36.18 -17.58 13.84
N LEU A 403 -36.31 -16.28 13.56
CA LEU A 403 -36.64 -15.79 12.22
C LEU A 403 -35.63 -16.27 11.18
N GLY A 404 -36.11 -16.91 10.12
CA GLY A 404 -35.27 -17.55 9.10
C GLY A 404 -34.72 -18.94 9.50
N GLY A 405 -34.89 -19.39 10.74
CA GLY A 405 -34.36 -20.65 11.26
C GLY A 405 -35.11 -21.91 10.81
N LYS A 406 -36.44 -21.83 10.58
CA LYS A 406 -37.27 -23.00 10.17
C LYS A 406 -37.15 -23.36 8.69
N ALA A 407 -36.75 -22.42 7.84
CA ALA A 407 -36.88 -22.55 6.39
C ALA A 407 -35.60 -23.01 5.68
N ASP A 408 -34.65 -23.60 6.41
CA ASP A 408 -33.37 -24.10 5.89
C ASP A 408 -32.70 -23.08 4.93
N ARG A 409 -32.45 -23.44 3.66
CA ARG A 409 -31.85 -22.57 2.65
C ARG A 409 -32.69 -21.34 2.26
N HIS A 410 -33.97 -21.31 2.63
CA HIS A 410 -34.94 -20.27 2.25
C HIS A 410 -35.30 -19.32 3.40
N GLY A 411 -34.53 -19.32 4.50
CA GLY A 411 -34.73 -18.43 5.66
C GLY A 411 -34.87 -16.95 5.31
N ALA A 412 -34.18 -16.50 4.26
CA ALA A 412 -34.20 -15.10 3.82
C ALA A 412 -35.60 -14.61 3.45
N LEU A 413 -36.49 -15.47 2.95
CA LEU A 413 -37.85 -15.06 2.55
C LEU A 413 -38.64 -14.49 3.74
N GLN A 414 -38.54 -15.14 4.90
CA GLN A 414 -39.20 -14.69 6.13
C GLN A 414 -38.57 -13.38 6.63
N VAL A 415 -37.23 -13.29 6.57
CA VAL A 415 -36.48 -12.11 7.00
C VAL A 415 -36.83 -10.89 6.14
N LYS A 416 -36.93 -11.05 4.81
CA LYS A 416 -37.27 -9.98 3.86
C LYS A 416 -38.69 -9.43 4.02
N GLN A 417 -39.61 -10.22 4.57
CA GLN A 417 -41.02 -9.85 4.78
C GLN A 417 -41.25 -9.05 6.06
N HIS A 418 -40.25 -8.95 6.94
CA HIS A 418 -40.40 -8.25 8.21
C HIS A 418 -40.63 -6.74 8.01
N ALA A 419 -41.48 -6.13 8.86
CA ALA A 419 -41.85 -4.71 8.80
C ALA A 419 -40.63 -3.75 8.81
N PHE A 420 -39.54 -4.17 9.46
CA PHE A 420 -38.26 -3.46 9.42
C PHE A 420 -37.78 -3.11 8.00
N PHE A 421 -38.09 -3.91 6.99
CA PHE A 421 -37.72 -3.68 5.58
C PHE A 421 -38.84 -3.10 4.71
N GLN A 422 -39.93 -2.60 5.28
CA GLN A 422 -41.10 -2.15 4.51
C GLN A 422 -40.77 -1.10 3.43
N THR A 423 -39.74 -0.29 3.63
CA THR A 423 -39.30 0.75 2.67
C THR A 423 -38.35 0.22 1.58
N ILE A 424 -37.92 -1.04 1.65
CA ILE A 424 -36.94 -1.61 0.72
C ILE A 424 -37.64 -2.28 -0.45
N ASN A 425 -37.31 -1.85 -1.67
CA ASN A 425 -37.67 -2.59 -2.88
C ASN A 425 -36.57 -3.60 -3.21
N TRP A 426 -36.80 -4.87 -2.87
CA TRP A 426 -35.82 -5.96 -3.03
C TRP A 426 -35.32 -6.13 -4.47
N ARG A 427 -36.18 -5.99 -5.48
CA ARG A 427 -35.77 -6.15 -6.89
C ARG A 427 -34.80 -5.04 -7.31
N ARG A 428 -35.10 -3.79 -6.93
CA ARG A 428 -34.21 -2.65 -7.21
C ARG A 428 -32.90 -2.74 -6.43
N LEU A 429 -32.95 -3.26 -5.19
CA LEU A 429 -31.75 -3.49 -4.38
C LEU A 429 -30.86 -4.57 -5.01
N GLU A 430 -31.42 -5.70 -5.44
CA GLU A 430 -30.69 -6.80 -6.08
C GLU A 430 -30.07 -6.39 -7.43
N ALA A 431 -30.74 -5.51 -8.18
CA ALA A 431 -30.20 -4.87 -9.38
C ALA A 431 -29.16 -3.77 -9.05
N GLY A 432 -29.05 -3.38 -7.78
CA GLY A 432 -28.26 -2.26 -7.23
C GLY A 432 -28.50 -0.94 -7.96
N ILE A 433 -29.78 -0.60 -8.08
CA ILE A 433 -30.31 0.67 -8.61
C ILE A 433 -30.73 1.60 -7.45
N ILE A 434 -30.69 1.12 -6.21
CA ILE A 434 -30.98 1.95 -5.03
C ILE A 434 -29.70 2.61 -4.58
N ASP A 435 -29.70 3.95 -4.56
CA ASP A 435 -28.57 4.73 -4.08
C ASP A 435 -28.33 4.48 -2.57
N PRO A 436 -27.08 4.24 -2.15
CA PRO A 436 -26.76 4.08 -0.74
C PRO A 436 -27.00 5.37 0.07
N PRO A 437 -27.47 5.26 1.32
CA PRO A 437 -27.71 6.42 2.19
C PRO A 437 -26.42 7.10 2.68
N PHE A 438 -25.27 6.46 2.47
CA PHE A 438 -23.95 7.00 2.79
C PHE A 438 -22.95 6.58 1.72
N VAL A 439 -22.22 7.55 1.19
CA VAL A 439 -21.13 7.35 0.23
C VAL A 439 -19.80 7.71 0.91
N PRO A 440 -18.82 6.81 0.98
CA PRO A 440 -17.50 7.10 1.53
C PRO A 440 -16.77 8.20 0.76
N ASP A 441 -15.97 9.00 1.45
CA ASP A 441 -15.13 10.04 0.84
C ASP A 441 -14.00 9.40 0.00
N PRO A 442 -13.90 9.71 -1.30
CA PRO A 442 -12.86 9.19 -2.19
C PRO A 442 -11.44 9.71 -1.88
N HIS A 443 -11.27 10.62 -0.91
CA HIS A 443 -9.95 11.05 -0.42
C HIS A 443 -9.63 10.51 0.99
N ALA A 444 -10.57 9.83 1.63
CA ALA A 444 -10.38 9.25 2.95
C ALA A 444 -9.97 7.77 2.87
N VAL A 445 -9.16 7.34 3.85
CA VAL A 445 -8.80 5.93 4.07
C VAL A 445 -9.49 5.46 5.34
N TYR A 446 -10.50 4.59 5.19
CA TYR A 446 -11.32 4.04 6.28
C TYR A 446 -10.66 2.81 6.91
N ALA A 447 -9.47 2.99 7.46
CA ALA A 447 -8.72 1.94 8.15
C ALA A 447 -7.93 2.51 9.32
N LYS A 448 -7.55 1.64 10.27
CA LYS A 448 -6.57 2.01 11.29
C LYS A 448 -5.19 2.22 10.67
N ASP A 449 -4.41 3.11 11.25
CA ASP A 449 -3.03 3.35 10.81
C ASP A 449 -2.20 2.07 10.88
N VAL A 450 -1.29 1.88 9.91
CA VAL A 450 -0.43 0.67 9.83
C VAL A 450 0.40 0.48 11.11
N LEU A 451 0.64 1.56 11.86
CA LEU A 451 1.33 1.58 13.15
C LEU A 451 0.54 0.92 14.28
N ASP A 452 -0.79 1.02 14.24
CA ASP A 452 -1.71 0.49 15.24
C ASP A 452 -2.04 -0.99 14.99
N ILE A 453 -1.46 -1.57 13.93
CA ILE A 453 -1.68 -2.95 13.55
C ILE A 453 -0.54 -3.81 14.13
N GLU A 454 -0.88 -4.66 15.09
CA GLU A 454 0.07 -5.56 15.74
C GLU A 454 0.87 -6.42 14.73
N GLN A 455 2.20 -6.36 14.82
CA GLN A 455 3.07 -7.21 14.01
C GLN A 455 3.22 -8.58 14.67
N PHE A 456 2.58 -9.58 14.09
CA PHE A 456 2.80 -10.98 14.49
C PHE A 456 4.28 -11.39 14.31
N SER A 457 4.83 -12.10 15.31
CA SER A 457 6.20 -12.64 15.26
C SER A 457 6.45 -13.55 14.05
N THR A 458 7.67 -13.53 13.54
CA THR A 458 8.08 -14.39 12.41
C THR A 458 8.07 -15.85 12.85
N VAL A 459 7.47 -16.72 12.01
CA VAL A 459 7.42 -18.16 12.29
C VAL A 459 8.80 -18.78 12.05
N LYS A 460 9.46 -19.19 13.14
CA LYS A 460 10.71 -19.96 13.13
C LYS A 460 10.44 -21.46 13.22
N GLY A 461 11.36 -22.28 12.70
CA GLY A 461 11.34 -23.74 12.85
C GLY A 461 10.36 -24.50 11.95
N VAL A 462 9.78 -23.85 10.92
CA VAL A 462 8.87 -24.49 9.95
C VAL A 462 9.49 -24.43 8.57
N ASN A 463 9.76 -25.61 8.01
CA ASN A 463 10.26 -25.79 6.65
C ASN A 463 9.12 -26.27 5.73
N ILE A 464 9.11 -25.73 4.51
CA ILE A 464 8.20 -26.16 3.45
C ILE A 464 8.90 -27.32 2.73
N ASP A 465 8.20 -28.45 2.55
CA ASP A 465 8.73 -29.66 1.94
C ASP A 465 7.88 -30.07 0.72
N GLU A 466 8.28 -31.15 0.03
CA GLU A 466 7.60 -31.61 -1.19
C GLU A 466 6.15 -32.06 -0.96
N SER A 467 5.78 -32.47 0.26
CA SER A 467 4.41 -32.87 0.57
C SER A 467 3.43 -31.69 0.46
N ASP A 468 3.93 -30.47 0.71
CA ASP A 468 3.16 -29.23 0.60
C ASP A 468 2.88 -28.83 -0.87
N SER A 469 3.71 -29.29 -1.83
CA SER A 469 3.61 -28.91 -3.25
C SER A 469 2.25 -29.30 -3.86
N SER A 470 1.71 -30.45 -3.47
CA SER A 470 0.40 -30.92 -3.93
C SER A 470 -0.73 -29.97 -3.52
N PHE A 471 -0.66 -29.43 -2.30
CA PHE A 471 -1.62 -28.46 -1.78
C PHE A 471 -1.50 -27.12 -2.51
N TYR A 472 -0.27 -26.62 -2.71
CA TYR A 472 -0.07 -25.34 -3.40
C TYR A 472 -0.49 -25.39 -4.87
N SER A 473 -0.24 -26.51 -5.56
CA SER A 473 -0.70 -26.71 -6.94
C SER A 473 -2.23 -26.73 -7.05
N LYS A 474 -2.94 -27.31 -6.07
CA LYS A 474 -4.42 -27.30 -6.03
C LYS A 474 -4.99 -25.89 -5.77
N PHE A 475 -4.26 -25.08 -5.02
CA PHE A 475 -4.63 -23.70 -4.74
C PHE A 475 -4.44 -22.80 -5.97
N ASN A 476 -3.36 -22.98 -6.73
CA ASN A 476 -2.94 -22.13 -7.84
C ASN A 476 -3.74 -22.41 -9.13
N THR A 477 -5.01 -22.02 -9.17
CA THR A 477 -5.89 -22.16 -10.36
C THR A 477 -5.82 -20.98 -11.33
N GLY A 478 -5.12 -19.89 -10.99
CA GLY A 478 -4.99 -18.74 -11.86
C GLY A 478 -6.24 -17.87 -11.87
N CYS A 479 -6.77 -17.56 -13.04
CA CYS A 479 -7.92 -16.66 -13.21
C CYS A 479 -9.27 -17.38 -13.06
N VAL A 480 -10.22 -16.71 -12.41
CA VAL A 480 -11.62 -17.14 -12.31
C VAL A 480 -12.41 -16.50 -13.45
N SER A 481 -13.10 -17.32 -14.24
CA SER A 481 -13.64 -16.93 -15.55
C SER A 481 -14.59 -15.72 -15.52
N ILE A 482 -15.65 -15.77 -14.71
CA ILE A 482 -16.70 -14.73 -14.73
C ILE A 482 -16.15 -13.35 -14.30
N PRO A 483 -15.50 -13.20 -13.13
CA PRO A 483 -14.97 -11.90 -12.71
C PRO A 483 -13.88 -11.36 -13.65
N TRP A 484 -13.09 -12.25 -14.25
CA TRP A 484 -12.08 -11.87 -15.24
C TRP A 484 -12.70 -11.31 -16.52
N GLN A 485 -13.77 -11.94 -17.03
CA GLN A 485 -14.48 -11.44 -18.21
C GLN A 485 -15.14 -10.09 -17.92
N THR A 486 -15.74 -9.94 -16.74
CA THR A 486 -16.28 -8.66 -16.28
C THR A 486 -15.21 -7.57 -16.23
N GLU A 487 -14.01 -7.87 -15.70
CA GLU A 487 -12.86 -6.95 -15.70
C GLU A 487 -12.49 -6.46 -17.11
N ILE A 488 -12.42 -7.38 -18.07
CA ILE A 488 -12.06 -7.07 -19.46
C ILE A 488 -13.10 -6.18 -20.14
N ILE A 489 -14.39 -6.35 -19.81
CA ILE A 489 -15.48 -5.50 -20.30
C ILE A 489 -15.45 -4.12 -19.63
N GLU A 490 -15.42 -4.08 -18.30
CA GLU A 490 -15.46 -2.83 -17.50
C GLU A 490 -14.26 -1.92 -17.78
N THR A 491 -13.09 -2.50 -18.04
CA THR A 491 -11.88 -1.72 -18.36
C THR A 491 -11.77 -1.36 -19.84
N ASP A 492 -12.83 -1.55 -20.63
CA ASP A 492 -12.87 -1.25 -22.07
C ASP A 492 -11.83 -2.02 -22.90
N CYS A 493 -11.19 -3.04 -22.32
CA CYS A 493 -10.22 -3.88 -23.03
C CYS A 493 -10.92 -4.72 -24.11
N TYR A 494 -12.12 -5.24 -23.82
CA TYR A 494 -12.93 -6.01 -24.76
C TYR A 494 -13.18 -5.23 -26.05
N ARG A 495 -13.76 -4.03 -25.95
CA ARG A 495 -14.14 -3.19 -27.10
C ARG A 495 -12.92 -2.81 -27.96
N GLN A 496 -11.79 -2.53 -27.32
CA GLN A 496 -10.57 -2.11 -28.02
C GLN A 496 -9.78 -3.26 -28.66
N LEU A 497 -9.96 -4.50 -28.20
CA LEU A 497 -9.28 -5.69 -28.74
C LEU A 497 -10.16 -6.47 -29.71
N ASN A 498 -11.47 -6.56 -29.45
CA ASN A 498 -12.42 -7.33 -30.23
C ASN A 498 -12.85 -6.56 -31.50
N VAL A 499 -11.91 -6.41 -32.44
CA VAL A 499 -12.12 -5.72 -33.72
C VAL A 499 -12.01 -6.70 -34.89
N PHE A 500 -12.95 -6.61 -35.83
CA PHE A 500 -12.91 -7.35 -37.10
C PHE A 500 -12.09 -6.59 -38.15
N GLY A 501 -11.67 -7.29 -39.22
CA GLY A 501 -11.02 -6.68 -40.37
C GLY A 501 -11.97 -5.74 -41.14
N PRO A 502 -11.45 -4.97 -42.12
CA PRO A 502 -12.26 -4.09 -42.96
C PRO A 502 -13.46 -4.84 -43.56
N ASN A 503 -14.64 -4.23 -43.58
CA ASN A 503 -15.89 -4.83 -44.08
C ASN A 503 -16.37 -6.09 -43.32
N ASN A 504 -16.18 -6.15 -42.00
CA ASN A 504 -16.54 -7.31 -41.16
C ASN A 504 -15.85 -8.63 -41.58
N THR A 505 -14.68 -8.53 -42.21
CA THR A 505 -13.87 -9.70 -42.58
C THR A 505 -13.12 -10.25 -41.36
N ARG A 506 -12.69 -11.52 -41.44
CA ARG A 506 -11.94 -12.15 -40.35
C ARG A 506 -10.62 -11.42 -40.11
N SER A 507 -10.29 -11.14 -38.86
CA SER A 507 -8.99 -10.61 -38.47
C SER A 507 -7.88 -11.66 -38.68
N PRO A 508 -6.60 -11.25 -38.86
CA PRO A 508 -5.50 -12.18 -39.16
C PRO A 508 -5.33 -13.33 -38.17
N ASP A 509 -5.67 -13.11 -36.90
CA ASP A 509 -5.61 -14.10 -35.84
C ASP A 509 -6.71 -15.19 -35.93
N LEU A 510 -7.74 -14.97 -36.77
CA LEU A 510 -8.86 -15.87 -37.03
C LEU A 510 -8.79 -16.57 -38.41
N VAL A 511 -7.74 -16.34 -39.19
CA VAL A 511 -7.53 -16.98 -40.50
C VAL A 511 -6.67 -18.25 -40.31
N LEU A 512 -7.15 -19.40 -40.79
CA LEU A 512 -6.46 -20.68 -40.61
C LEU A 512 -5.19 -20.84 -41.49
N GLU A 513 -5.07 -20.10 -42.59
CA GLU A 513 -3.93 -20.18 -43.50
C GLU A 513 -3.45 -18.80 -44.02
N PRO A 514 -2.13 -18.59 -44.22
CA PRO A 514 -1.01 -19.48 -43.90
C PRO A 514 -0.47 -19.25 -42.48
N ALA A 515 0.08 -20.30 -41.87
CA ALA A 515 0.72 -20.22 -40.57
C ALA A 515 1.78 -19.09 -40.52
N PRO A 516 1.86 -18.30 -39.43
CA PRO A 516 2.99 -17.39 -39.25
C PRO A 516 4.29 -18.20 -39.31
N GLN A 517 5.22 -17.78 -40.17
CA GLN A 517 6.56 -18.35 -40.20
C GLN A 517 7.12 -18.37 -38.78
N ALA A 518 7.51 -19.54 -38.31
CA ALA A 518 8.21 -19.69 -37.04
C ALA A 518 9.47 -18.82 -37.12
N LYS A 519 9.54 -17.77 -36.28
CA LYS A 519 10.85 -17.25 -35.88
C LYS A 519 11.46 -18.34 -35.02
N SER A 520 12.38 -19.09 -35.62
CA SER A 520 13.26 -20.03 -34.94
C SER A 520 13.81 -19.37 -33.67
N GLY A 521 13.70 -20.10 -32.56
CA GLY A 521 13.93 -19.57 -31.24
C GLY A 521 15.32 -19.00 -31.05
N ASP A 522 15.36 -17.96 -30.22
CA ASP A 522 16.48 -17.68 -29.35
C ASP A 522 15.95 -17.69 -27.92
N CYS A 523 15.91 -18.91 -27.36
CA CYS A 523 16.19 -19.08 -25.95
C CYS A 523 17.68 -18.74 -25.79
N PHE A 524 18.05 -17.60 -25.21
CA PHE A 524 19.44 -17.36 -24.86
C PHE A 524 19.64 -17.13 -23.35
N PRO A 525 20.45 -18.00 -22.71
CA PRO A 525 20.98 -17.83 -21.37
C PRO A 525 22.14 -16.79 -21.34
N PHE A 526 22.48 -16.38 -20.12
CA PHE A 526 23.64 -15.58 -19.73
C PHE A 526 24.96 -15.89 -20.51
N ARG A 527 25.54 -14.91 -21.24
CA ARG A 527 27.00 -14.61 -21.24
C ARG A 527 27.38 -13.32 -21.99
N ARG A 528 28.39 -12.63 -21.43
CA ARG A 528 29.07 -11.38 -21.87
C ARG A 528 29.82 -11.54 -23.20
N LYS A 529 29.84 -10.53 -24.10
CA LYS A 529 30.94 -9.54 -24.34
C LYS A 529 30.74 -8.73 -25.64
N LEU A 530 31.00 -7.42 -25.50
CA LEU A 530 31.52 -6.35 -26.40
C LEU A 530 31.29 -6.30 -27.93
N GLU A 531 30.86 -5.08 -28.33
CA GLU A 531 31.27 -4.22 -29.46
C GLU A 531 31.20 -4.71 -30.93
N HIS A 532 30.45 -4.00 -31.79
CA HIS A 532 30.98 -2.90 -32.63
C HIS A 532 29.87 -2.20 -33.46
N ILE A 533 30.18 -0.93 -33.78
CA ILE A 533 29.42 0.15 -34.42
C ILE A 533 29.18 -0.06 -35.93
N ASN A 534 28.02 0.36 -36.48
CA ASN A 534 27.95 1.33 -37.61
C ASN A 534 26.52 1.72 -38.08
N SER A 535 26.20 3.01 -37.88
CA SER A 535 25.89 4.05 -38.89
C SER A 535 24.94 3.79 -40.08
N GLY A 536 23.89 4.62 -40.21
CA GLY A 536 23.19 4.87 -41.50
C GLY A 536 21.89 5.68 -41.42
N LYS A 537 21.97 6.98 -41.79
CA LYS A 537 20.91 8.03 -41.84
C LYS A 537 19.83 7.83 -42.93
N PHE A 538 18.69 8.54 -42.80
CA PHE A 538 17.96 9.39 -43.80
C PHE A 538 16.52 9.63 -43.27
N ILE A 539 16.05 10.78 -42.75
CA ILE A 539 15.83 12.18 -43.21
C ILE A 539 14.68 12.39 -44.25
N LEU A 540 13.54 12.87 -43.70
CA LEU A 540 12.62 13.97 -44.09
C LEU A 540 11.82 13.98 -45.41
N LYS A 541 10.49 14.18 -45.29
CA LYS A 541 9.79 15.35 -45.88
C LYS A 541 8.41 15.63 -45.23
N MET A 542 8.22 16.88 -44.82
CA MET A 542 6.99 17.53 -44.32
C MET A 542 6.25 18.28 -45.44
N TYR A 543 4.94 18.50 -45.27
CA TYR A 543 4.12 19.66 -45.72
C TYR A 543 2.84 19.65 -44.81
N LEU A 544 2.63 20.48 -43.78
CA LEU A 544 2.36 21.93 -43.61
C LEU A 544 0.96 22.44 -44.05
N ASN A 545 0.10 22.76 -43.05
CA ASN A 545 -0.70 23.99 -42.91
C ASN A 545 -1.40 23.98 -41.53
N SER A 546 -0.96 24.77 -40.54
CA SER A 546 -1.20 26.20 -40.25
C SER A 546 -2.44 26.44 -39.36
N ASN A 547 -2.18 26.69 -38.06
CA ASN A 547 -2.98 27.51 -37.15
C ASN A 547 -2.12 27.85 -35.91
N TYR A 548 -1.38 28.96 -36.01
CA TYR A 548 -0.30 29.33 -35.07
C TYR A 548 -0.74 30.19 -33.87
N LEU A 549 -2.03 30.52 -33.73
CA LEU A 549 -2.51 31.40 -32.66
C LEU A 549 -3.12 30.66 -31.46
N THR A 550 -3.66 29.45 -31.67
CA THR A 550 -4.18 28.59 -30.59
C THR A 550 -3.06 27.88 -29.82
N HIS A 551 -1.91 27.65 -30.45
CA HIS A 551 -0.76 27.02 -29.79
C HIS A 551 0.01 27.95 -28.85
N LEU A 552 -0.02 29.27 -29.06
CA LEU A 552 0.72 30.21 -28.21
C LEU A 552 0.04 30.41 -26.84
N LEU A 553 -1.29 30.36 -26.78
CA LEU A 553 -2.04 30.43 -25.52
C LEU A 553 -1.95 29.11 -24.72
N PHE A 554 -1.88 27.97 -25.42
CA PHE A 554 -1.74 26.65 -24.80
C PHE A 554 -0.32 26.40 -24.26
N LEU A 555 0.71 27.00 -24.87
CA LEU A 555 2.11 26.89 -24.43
C LEU A 555 2.45 27.74 -23.20
N LEU A 556 1.70 28.82 -22.92
CA LEU A 556 1.88 29.58 -21.67
C LEU A 556 1.22 28.87 -20.47
N LEU A 557 0.08 28.21 -20.67
CA LEU A 557 -0.63 27.45 -19.62
C LEU A 557 0.06 26.10 -19.29
N LEU A 558 0.84 25.54 -20.20
CA LEU A 558 1.59 24.29 -19.97
C LEU A 558 2.93 24.47 -19.22
N LYS A 559 3.35 25.70 -18.92
CA LYS A 559 4.54 25.95 -18.08
C LYS A 559 4.25 26.04 -16.57
N LEU A 560 2.99 25.95 -16.13
CA LEU A 560 2.63 26.02 -14.71
C LEU A 560 2.06 24.72 -14.11
N VAL A 561 2.06 23.60 -14.85
CA VAL A 561 1.61 22.28 -14.31
C VAL A 561 2.67 21.17 -14.47
N LYS A 562 3.95 21.53 -14.56
CA LYS A 562 5.05 20.55 -14.51
C LYS A 562 5.91 20.78 -13.29
N ALA A 563 5.52 20.16 -12.18
CA ALA A 563 6.45 19.66 -11.16
C ALA A 563 5.66 18.93 -10.05
N GLU A 564 5.17 17.72 -10.32
CA GLU A 564 5.08 16.72 -9.24
C GLU A 564 5.74 15.43 -9.70
N TRP A 565 6.86 15.17 -9.05
CA TRP A 565 7.98 14.37 -9.51
C TRP A 565 7.72 12.88 -9.28
N ASN A 566 7.79 12.07 -10.34
CA ASN A 566 7.83 10.61 -10.23
C ASN A 566 9.24 10.19 -9.78
N THR A 567 9.50 10.16 -8.47
CA THR A 567 10.84 9.89 -7.88
C THR A 567 11.25 8.41 -7.89
N LYS A 568 10.38 7.48 -8.31
CA LYS A 568 10.68 6.03 -8.31
C LYS A 568 11.60 5.59 -9.44
N ASP A 569 11.60 6.31 -10.57
CA ASP A 569 12.43 5.97 -11.73
C ASP A 569 13.88 6.50 -11.61
N TYR A 570 14.18 7.29 -10.58
CA TYR A 570 15.49 7.94 -10.37
C TYR A 570 16.29 7.40 -9.18
N LEU A 571 15.68 6.65 -8.25
CA LEU A 571 16.36 6.12 -7.07
C LEU A 571 17.28 4.94 -7.42
N LYS A 572 18.58 5.06 -7.12
CA LYS A 572 19.60 4.02 -7.33
C LYS A 572 19.75 3.15 -6.08
N ARG A 573 19.13 1.97 -6.12
CA ARG A 573 19.04 1.06 -4.97
C ARG A 573 20.40 0.53 -4.54
N GLU A 574 21.29 0.29 -5.50
CA GLU A 574 22.65 -0.17 -5.28
C GLU A 574 23.51 0.81 -4.47
N HIS A 575 23.16 2.11 -4.46
CA HIS A 575 23.83 3.17 -3.70
C HIS A 575 22.94 3.73 -2.58
N SER A 576 21.87 3.03 -2.20
CA SER A 576 20.93 3.49 -1.16
C SER A 576 20.91 2.53 0.05
N LEU A 577 20.92 3.10 1.26
CA LEU A 577 20.63 2.44 2.54
C LEU A 577 19.22 2.81 3.00
N VAL A 578 18.29 1.86 2.94
CA VAL A 578 16.92 2.05 3.42
C VAL A 578 16.49 0.85 4.26
N LYS A 579 15.62 1.08 5.24
CA LYS A 579 15.04 0.01 6.07
C LYS A 579 14.22 -0.94 5.20
N PRO A 580 14.22 -2.26 5.49
CA PRO A 580 15.09 -2.93 6.46
C PRO A 580 16.51 -3.11 5.91
N TYR A 581 17.54 -2.86 6.74
CA TYR A 581 18.94 -2.95 6.29
C TYR A 581 19.47 -4.39 6.12
N HIS A 582 18.76 -5.40 6.64
CA HIS A 582 19.19 -6.81 6.56
C HIS A 582 18.55 -7.54 5.38
N GLY A 583 19.39 -8.16 4.54
CA GLY A 583 18.98 -9.22 3.61
C GLY A 583 18.82 -10.58 4.31
N THR A 584 18.62 -11.66 3.56
CA THR A 584 18.56 -13.05 4.08
C THR A 584 19.93 -13.57 4.56
N GLY A 585 20.57 -12.86 5.50
CA GLY A 585 21.89 -13.11 6.08
C GLY A 585 22.38 -11.93 6.96
N MET A 586 23.51 -12.09 7.66
CA MET A 586 24.12 -11.05 8.54
C MET A 586 24.78 -9.86 7.78
N GLN A 587 24.50 -9.67 6.48
CA GLN A 587 25.15 -8.66 5.63
C GLN A 587 24.13 -7.75 4.92
N ILE A 588 24.50 -6.48 4.73
CA ILE A 588 23.73 -5.49 3.96
C ILE A 588 24.13 -5.62 2.48
N PRO A 589 23.19 -5.82 1.54
CA PRO A 589 23.51 -5.88 0.12
C PRO A 589 24.22 -4.61 -0.35
N ASN A 590 25.38 -4.76 -1.00
CA ASN A 590 26.20 -3.66 -1.54
C ASN A 590 26.78 -2.68 -0.51
N TRP A 591 26.74 -3.00 0.79
CA TRP A 591 27.29 -2.14 1.83
C TRP A 591 28.08 -2.94 2.86
N GLN A 592 29.24 -2.43 3.23
CA GLN A 592 30.13 -3.03 4.23
C GLN A 592 30.28 -2.08 5.40
N TYR A 593 30.05 -2.57 6.62
CA TYR A 593 30.26 -1.82 7.85
C TYR A 593 31.51 -2.33 8.60
N THR A 594 32.16 -1.44 9.34
CA THR A 594 33.39 -1.72 10.10
C THR A 594 33.37 -1.00 11.44
N GLY A 595 34.31 -1.37 12.32
CA GLY A 595 34.47 -0.77 13.64
C GLY A 595 33.33 -1.13 14.60
N SER A 596 32.90 -0.15 15.38
CA SER A 596 31.83 -0.24 16.39
C SER A 596 30.41 -0.08 15.82
N THR A 597 30.25 -0.09 14.50
CA THR A 597 28.96 0.10 13.84
C THR A 597 27.98 -1.01 14.20
N ILE A 598 26.80 -0.63 14.70
CA ILE A 598 25.72 -1.56 15.07
C ILE A 598 24.53 -1.33 14.15
N ILE A 599 24.07 -2.40 13.50
CA ILE A 599 22.88 -2.36 12.66
C ILE A 599 21.69 -2.83 13.47
N THR A 600 20.69 -1.97 13.61
CA THR A 600 19.39 -2.31 14.18
C THR A 600 18.31 -2.24 13.10
N PRO A 601 17.09 -2.77 13.34
CA PRO A 601 15.98 -2.58 12.41
C PRO A 601 15.60 -1.11 12.18
N ASN A 602 15.94 -0.22 13.12
CA ASN A 602 15.50 1.17 13.13
C ASN A 602 16.59 2.17 12.71
N HIS A 603 17.86 1.81 12.78
CA HIS A 603 18.97 2.69 12.40
C HIS A 603 20.28 1.92 12.31
N ILE A 604 21.24 2.48 11.60
CA ILE A 604 22.63 2.05 11.59
C ILE A 604 23.38 3.02 12.51
N ARG A 605 23.79 2.55 13.68
CA ARG A 605 24.55 3.33 14.64
C ARG A 605 26.02 3.25 14.29
N LEU A 606 26.63 4.34 13.83
CA LEU A 606 28.05 4.39 13.50
C LEU A 606 28.91 4.33 14.78
N THR A 607 28.59 5.15 15.78
CA THR A 607 29.16 5.08 17.13
C THR A 607 28.05 5.23 18.16
N ALA A 608 28.25 4.66 19.34
CA ALA A 608 27.39 4.88 20.50
C ALA A 608 27.96 6.01 21.37
N ASP A 609 27.12 6.54 22.27
CA ASP A 609 27.52 7.49 23.32
C ASP A 609 28.42 6.80 24.38
N MET A 610 29.62 6.45 23.93
CA MET A 610 30.74 5.87 24.67
C MET A 610 32.03 6.42 24.08
N GLN A 611 33.02 6.69 24.93
CA GLN A 611 34.34 7.18 24.52
C GLN A 611 35.10 6.16 23.65
N SER A 612 36.00 6.68 22.82
CA SER A 612 36.96 5.91 22.01
C SER A 612 36.30 4.87 21.09
N LYS A 613 35.16 5.20 20.50
CA LYS A 613 34.48 4.39 19.48
C LYS A 613 34.69 4.98 18.10
N GLN A 614 34.94 4.11 17.12
CA GLN A 614 35.06 4.44 15.71
C GLN A 614 34.21 3.47 14.90
N GLY A 615 33.44 3.95 13.94
CA GLY A 615 32.62 3.10 13.09
C GLY A 615 32.37 3.72 11.72
N ALA A 616 32.24 2.87 10.71
CA ALA A 616 31.98 3.31 9.35
C ALA A 616 31.10 2.34 8.58
N ILE A 617 30.45 2.84 7.55
CA ILE A 617 29.72 2.06 6.55
C ILE A 617 30.01 2.59 5.15
N TRP A 618 30.30 1.69 4.22
CA TRP A 618 30.78 2.01 2.88
C TRP A 618 30.04 1.22 1.83
N ASN A 619 29.63 1.90 0.76
CA ASN A 619 29.05 1.25 -0.40
C ASN A 619 30.14 0.47 -1.15
N THR A 620 29.81 -0.72 -1.63
CA THR A 620 30.77 -1.59 -2.33
C THR A 620 30.76 -1.39 -3.84
N VAL A 621 29.84 -0.57 -4.36
CA VAL A 621 29.65 -0.33 -5.80
C VAL A 621 30.14 1.10 -6.12
N PRO A 622 31.00 1.29 -7.13
CA PRO A 622 31.44 2.63 -7.51
C PRO A 622 30.30 3.39 -8.20
N LEU A 623 30.14 4.67 -7.88
CA LEU A 623 29.11 5.53 -8.45
C LEU A 623 29.57 6.09 -9.80
N MET A 624 28.96 5.60 -10.87
CA MET A 624 29.29 6.02 -12.25
C MET A 624 28.45 7.20 -12.76
N ILE A 625 27.52 7.70 -11.94
CA ILE A 625 26.55 8.74 -12.33
C ILE A 625 27.18 10.12 -12.10
N ARG A 626 27.03 11.03 -13.06
CA ARG A 626 27.59 12.38 -13.00
C ARG A 626 26.76 13.29 -12.12
N ASN A 627 25.45 13.38 -12.39
CA ASN A 627 24.55 14.26 -11.66
C ASN A 627 23.69 13.44 -10.70
N TRP A 628 23.83 13.71 -9.41
CA TRP A 628 23.19 12.91 -8.37
C TRP A 628 22.79 13.75 -7.15
N GLU A 629 21.77 13.28 -6.45
CA GLU A 629 21.34 13.82 -5.17
C GLU A 629 21.35 12.71 -4.12
N MET A 630 22.08 12.90 -3.04
CA MET A 630 22.09 12.02 -1.87
C MET A 630 21.28 12.65 -0.75
N GLN A 631 20.18 12.01 -0.37
CA GLN A 631 19.38 12.39 0.78
C GLN A 631 19.72 11.49 1.97
N VAL A 632 20.25 12.07 3.03
CA VAL A 632 20.65 11.40 4.27
C VAL A 632 19.68 11.78 5.38
N GLN A 633 19.04 10.79 5.98
CA GLN A 633 18.25 10.94 7.20
C GLN A 633 19.06 10.42 8.37
N PHE A 634 19.26 11.23 9.39
CA PHE A 634 20.14 10.91 10.52
C PHE A 634 19.60 11.49 11.82
N LYS A 635 20.17 11.03 12.94
CA LYS A 635 19.92 11.56 14.27
C LYS A 635 21.20 11.53 15.10
N VAL A 636 21.53 12.66 15.73
CA VAL A 636 22.65 12.76 16.66
C VAL A 636 22.12 13.08 18.05
N HIS A 637 22.44 12.24 19.03
CA HIS A 637 21.97 12.40 20.41
C HIS A 637 22.92 11.80 21.46
N GLY A 638 22.95 12.43 22.63
CA GLY A 638 23.85 12.05 23.73
C GLY A 638 23.39 12.62 25.07
N LYS A 639 23.93 12.11 26.17
CA LYS A 639 23.52 12.48 27.54
C LYS A 639 23.92 13.91 27.95
N GLY A 640 24.93 14.50 27.32
CA GLY A 640 25.41 15.86 27.60
C GLY A 640 24.53 16.95 26.97
N LYS A 641 24.20 18.00 27.75
CA LYS A 641 23.44 19.17 27.28
C LYS A 641 24.31 20.25 26.62
N GLU A 642 25.55 20.42 27.09
CA GLU A 642 26.47 21.50 26.66
C GLU A 642 27.82 20.99 26.13
N LEU A 643 28.11 19.69 26.29
CA LEU A 643 29.32 19.04 25.78
C LEU A 643 28.93 18.07 24.67
N PHE A 644 29.66 18.15 23.56
CA PHE A 644 29.32 17.46 22.31
C PHE A 644 30.47 16.53 21.90
N GLY A 645 30.17 15.38 21.31
CA GLY A 645 31.16 14.54 20.64
C GLY A 645 31.61 15.13 19.31
N ASP A 646 32.60 14.48 18.68
CA ASP A 646 33.27 15.03 17.50
C ASP A 646 32.29 15.21 16.32
N GLY A 647 31.42 14.23 16.04
CA GLY A 647 30.44 14.31 14.95
C GLY A 647 30.61 13.16 13.96
N PHE A 648 30.11 13.34 12.72
CA PHE A 648 30.25 12.33 11.67
C PHE A 648 30.39 12.95 10.28
N ALA A 649 30.90 12.17 9.33
CA ALA A 649 31.13 12.62 7.96
C ALA A 649 30.46 11.69 6.94
N ILE A 650 29.98 12.28 5.85
CA ILE A 650 29.51 11.60 4.63
C ILE A 650 30.57 11.75 3.55
N TRP A 651 30.94 10.64 2.92
CA TRP A 651 32.08 10.55 2.02
C TRP A 651 31.68 10.22 0.59
N TYR A 652 32.40 10.81 -0.37
CA TYR A 652 32.47 10.40 -1.77
C TYR A 652 33.94 10.30 -2.19
N THR A 653 34.55 9.12 -2.08
CA THR A 653 36.01 8.97 -2.15
C THR A 653 36.47 7.78 -3.00
N LYS A 654 37.70 7.87 -3.53
CA LYS A 654 38.34 6.80 -4.32
C LYS A 654 38.57 5.53 -3.50
N ASP A 655 39.12 5.68 -2.30
CA ASP A 655 39.43 4.60 -1.38
C ASP A 655 38.28 4.38 -0.38
N ARG A 656 37.99 3.11 -0.08
CA ARG A 656 37.00 2.70 0.94
C ARG A 656 37.70 2.21 2.20
N SER A 657 37.06 2.37 3.35
CA SER A 657 37.38 1.66 4.61
C SER A 657 38.82 1.83 5.11
N ARG A 658 39.54 2.89 4.72
CA ARG A 658 40.81 3.26 5.36
C ARG A 658 40.48 4.04 6.63
N THR A 659 40.76 3.44 7.78
CA THR A 659 40.64 4.10 9.08
C THR A 659 41.70 5.18 9.20
N GLY A 660 41.31 6.36 9.67
CA GLY A 660 42.21 7.48 9.89
C GLY A 660 41.63 8.48 10.89
N PRO A 661 42.33 9.59 11.12
CA PRO A 661 42.00 10.53 12.19
C PRO A 661 40.72 11.34 11.91
N VAL A 662 40.33 11.52 10.64
CA VAL A 662 39.23 12.42 10.23
C VAL A 662 37.89 11.71 10.36
N PHE A 663 37.20 11.92 11.49
CA PHE A 663 35.88 11.33 11.78
C PHE A 663 35.83 9.81 11.53
N GLY A 664 36.96 9.13 11.74
CA GLY A 664 37.12 7.70 11.53
C GLY A 664 37.58 7.26 10.13
N SER A 665 37.93 8.18 9.21
CA SER A 665 38.49 7.89 7.89
C SER A 665 39.80 8.63 7.60
N SER A 666 40.45 8.29 6.49
CA SER A 666 41.78 8.80 6.11
C SER A 666 41.78 10.31 5.89
N ASP A 667 42.80 11.00 6.38
CA ASP A 667 43.07 12.42 6.18
C ASP A 667 43.45 12.77 4.74
N LEU A 668 44.28 11.94 4.10
CA LEU A 668 44.71 12.08 2.70
C LEU A 668 43.77 11.33 1.75
N PHE A 669 42.51 11.78 1.68
CA PHE A 669 41.51 11.18 0.79
C PHE A 669 41.47 11.88 -0.59
N HIS A 670 41.06 11.12 -1.60
CA HIS A 670 40.75 11.64 -2.94
C HIS A 670 39.23 11.66 -3.10
N GLY A 671 38.62 12.83 -3.15
CA GLY A 671 37.18 12.99 -3.33
C GLY A 671 36.61 14.15 -2.51
N MET A 672 35.40 13.96 -1.98
CA MET A 672 34.65 14.95 -1.20
C MET A 672 34.19 14.36 0.14
N ALA A 673 34.16 15.21 1.17
CA ALA A 673 33.56 14.94 2.47
C ALA A 673 32.57 16.05 2.85
N ILE A 674 31.39 15.66 3.35
CA ILE A 674 30.47 16.56 4.06
C ILE A 674 30.58 16.22 5.54
N ILE A 675 31.08 17.16 6.32
CA ILE A 675 31.37 17.00 7.74
C ILE A 675 30.22 17.62 8.53
N LEU A 676 29.67 16.87 9.48
CA LEU A 676 28.65 17.31 10.42
C LEU A 676 29.30 17.31 11.80
N ASP A 677 29.87 18.45 12.15
CA ASP A 677 30.65 18.65 13.37
C ASP A 677 29.71 19.06 14.51
N THR A 678 29.79 18.35 15.63
CA THR A 678 29.01 18.67 16.82
C THR A 678 29.78 19.43 17.88
N TYR A 679 31.11 19.52 17.84
CA TYR A 679 31.94 20.12 18.89
C TYR A 679 32.82 21.27 18.36
N SER A 680 33.10 22.28 19.21
CA SER A 680 34.05 23.36 18.88
C SER A 680 35.40 23.00 19.47
N ASN A 681 36.40 22.68 18.67
CA ASN A 681 37.77 22.52 19.20
C ASN A 681 38.52 23.87 19.30
N HIS A 682 37.95 24.97 18.79
CA HIS A 682 38.52 26.31 18.87
C HIS A 682 38.01 27.11 20.10
N ASN A 683 38.95 27.68 20.87
CA ASN A 683 38.72 28.68 21.92
C ASN A 683 39.12 30.10 21.46
N GLY A 684 38.83 30.47 20.21
CA GLY A 684 39.15 31.80 19.65
C GLY A 684 37.93 32.74 19.55
N PRO A 685 38.11 34.07 19.31
CA PRO A 685 37.05 35.09 19.36
C PRO A 685 36.03 35.04 18.21
N HIS A 686 36.11 34.06 17.32
CA HIS A 686 35.24 33.91 16.15
C HIS A 686 34.31 32.71 16.32
N ASN A 687 33.26 32.97 17.09
CA ASN A 687 32.29 32.03 17.64
C ASN A 687 31.22 31.64 16.60
N HIS A 688 31.42 30.56 15.84
CA HIS A 688 30.31 29.92 15.12
C HIS A 688 29.52 29.05 16.10
N GLN A 689 28.18 29.05 15.99
CA GLN A 689 27.35 28.24 16.89
C GLN A 689 27.33 26.80 16.40
N HIS A 690 28.03 25.91 17.11
CA HIS A 690 27.96 24.46 16.88
C HIS A 690 26.57 23.93 17.27
N PRO A 691 26.06 22.88 16.60
CA PRO A 691 26.69 22.08 15.53
C PRO A 691 26.82 22.79 14.15
N TYR A 692 27.84 22.42 13.38
CA TYR A 692 28.23 23.03 12.09
C TYR A 692 28.29 21.99 10.97
N ILE A 693 27.91 22.37 9.75
CA ILE A 693 28.03 21.50 8.56
C ILE A 693 28.99 22.15 7.58
N SER A 694 30.00 21.43 7.12
CA SER A 694 31.01 21.91 6.16
C SER A 694 31.27 20.92 5.04
N ALA A 695 31.80 21.40 3.91
CA ALA A 695 32.26 20.58 2.80
C ALA A 695 33.76 20.73 2.56
N MET A 696 34.44 19.62 2.26
CA MET A 696 35.85 19.57 1.88
C MET A 696 36.02 18.73 0.61
N VAL A 697 36.85 19.21 -0.32
CA VAL A 697 37.30 18.44 -1.49
C VAL A 697 38.81 18.32 -1.44
N ASN A 698 39.31 17.11 -1.62
CA ASN A 698 40.74 16.81 -1.49
C ASN A 698 41.19 15.89 -2.62
N ASN A 699 42.40 16.14 -3.12
CA ASN A 699 43.08 15.34 -4.15
C ASN A 699 44.18 14.45 -3.56
N GLY A 700 44.18 14.26 -2.24
CA GLY A 700 45.17 13.46 -1.51
C GLY A 700 46.42 14.22 -1.10
N THR A 701 46.47 15.54 -1.24
CA THR A 701 47.65 16.37 -0.90
C THR A 701 47.51 17.17 0.39
N MET A 702 46.28 17.42 0.85
CA MET A 702 46.02 18.26 2.02
C MET A 702 45.59 17.40 3.22
N SER A 703 46.23 17.56 4.38
CA SER A 703 45.78 16.92 5.62
C SER A 703 44.70 17.75 6.30
N TYR A 704 43.68 17.09 6.84
CA TYR A 704 42.70 17.74 7.71
C TYR A 704 43.36 18.08 9.04
N ASP A 705 43.37 19.36 9.40
CA ASP A 705 43.93 19.84 10.66
C ASP A 705 42.83 19.81 11.71
N HIS A 706 42.92 18.84 12.63
CA HIS A 706 42.00 18.72 13.75
C HIS A 706 42.11 19.91 14.70
N ASP A 707 43.26 20.57 14.80
CA ASP A 707 43.42 21.71 15.69
C ASP A 707 42.78 22.97 15.10
N ARG A 708 42.48 23.00 13.79
CA ARG A 708 41.91 24.14 13.05
C ARG A 708 40.53 23.90 12.43
N ASP A 709 39.79 22.89 12.89
CA ASP A 709 38.46 22.51 12.34
C ASP A 709 38.46 22.32 10.80
N GLY A 710 39.62 22.01 10.19
CA GLY A 710 39.78 21.93 8.74
C GLY A 710 39.51 23.24 7.96
N THR A 711 39.50 24.40 8.63
CA THR A 711 39.13 25.70 8.05
C THR A 711 40.01 26.15 6.88
N HIS A 712 41.27 25.69 6.79
CA HIS A 712 42.17 25.94 5.65
C HIS A 712 41.87 25.08 4.41
N THR A 713 40.94 24.13 4.53
CA THR A 713 40.52 23.18 3.46
C THR A 713 39.01 23.21 3.21
N GLN A 714 38.27 24.05 3.94
CA GLN A 714 36.82 24.17 3.84
C GLN A 714 36.42 24.90 2.55
N LEU A 715 35.44 24.34 1.84
CA LEU A 715 34.83 24.98 0.68
C LEU A 715 33.73 25.97 1.11
N ALA A 716 32.81 25.50 1.94
CA ALA A 716 31.70 26.27 2.49
C ALA A 716 31.09 25.51 3.67
N GLY A 717 30.31 26.21 4.50
CA GLY A 717 29.57 25.60 5.60
C GLY A 717 28.44 26.47 6.14
N CYS A 718 27.62 25.93 7.04
CA CYS A 718 26.58 26.68 7.74
C CYS A 718 26.31 26.14 9.16
N ASN A 719 25.78 27.01 10.03
CA ASN A 719 25.33 26.64 11.38
C ASN A 719 24.01 25.85 11.34
N ALA A 720 23.94 24.72 12.03
CA ALA A 720 22.84 23.77 11.93
C ALA A 720 22.58 23.06 13.27
N LYS A 721 21.50 23.43 14.00
CA LYS A 721 21.21 22.87 15.33
C LYS A 721 20.54 21.49 15.27
N PHE A 722 21.25 20.46 14.81
CA PHE A 722 20.69 19.11 14.53
C PHE A 722 20.79 18.09 15.68
N ARG A 723 21.41 18.44 16.81
CA ARG A 723 21.63 17.53 17.96
C ARG A 723 20.43 17.50 18.91
N ASN A 724 20.12 16.33 19.48
CA ASN A 724 19.12 16.14 20.55
C ASN A 724 17.71 16.65 20.19
N LEU A 725 17.37 16.65 18.90
CA LEU A 725 16.02 16.96 18.44
C LEU A 725 15.09 15.76 18.65
N ASN A 726 13.82 16.07 18.95
CA ASN A 726 12.78 15.06 19.18
C ASN A 726 12.25 14.43 17.88
N HIS A 727 12.66 14.96 16.74
CA HIS A 727 12.31 14.54 15.39
C HIS A 727 13.56 14.19 14.58
N ASP A 728 13.37 13.63 13.39
CA ASP A 728 14.47 13.20 12.52
C ASP A 728 15.00 14.37 11.69
N THR A 729 16.33 14.43 11.51
CA THR A 729 16.99 15.47 10.71
C THR A 729 17.33 14.96 9.32
N HIS A 730 17.17 15.83 8.31
CA HIS A 730 17.44 15.49 6.91
C HIS A 730 18.50 16.40 6.30
N LEU A 731 19.39 15.81 5.51
CA LEU A 731 20.44 16.46 4.73
C LEU A 731 20.28 16.03 3.27
N SER A 732 20.25 16.98 2.34
CA SER A 732 20.35 16.73 0.89
C SER A 732 21.68 17.26 0.38
N ILE A 733 22.44 16.40 -0.28
CA ILE A 733 23.70 16.70 -0.96
C ILE A 733 23.44 16.52 -2.45
N ARG A 734 23.27 17.62 -3.18
CA ARG A 734 23.00 17.64 -4.62
C ARG A 734 24.26 18.08 -5.36
N TYR A 735 24.77 17.20 -6.22
CA TYR A 735 25.87 17.51 -7.13
C TYR A 735 25.35 17.44 -8.57
N GLU A 736 25.26 18.59 -9.23
CA GLU A 736 24.70 18.72 -10.57
C GLU A 736 25.45 19.80 -11.35
N ASN A 737 25.89 19.48 -12.57
CA ASN A 737 26.57 20.42 -13.48
C ASN A 737 27.75 21.17 -12.81
N ASP A 738 28.60 20.45 -12.07
CA ASP A 738 29.77 20.99 -11.36
C ASP A 738 29.44 21.97 -10.22
N VAL A 739 28.20 21.89 -9.72
CA VAL A 739 27.71 22.66 -8.58
C VAL A 739 27.33 21.71 -7.45
N LEU A 740 27.92 21.95 -6.27
CA LEU A 740 27.58 21.27 -5.02
C LEU A 740 26.61 22.14 -4.22
N THR A 741 25.41 21.62 -3.97
CA THR A 741 24.41 22.27 -3.12
C THR A 741 24.11 21.37 -1.93
N VAL A 742 24.24 21.91 -0.72
CA VAL A 742 23.88 21.22 0.52
C VAL A 742 22.67 21.92 1.12
N SER A 743 21.62 21.16 1.41
CA SER A 743 20.38 21.65 2.01
C SER A 743 19.99 20.80 3.20
N THR A 744 19.31 21.40 4.18
CA THR A 744 18.90 20.71 5.41
C THR A 744 17.43 20.95 5.72
N ASP A 745 16.78 19.97 6.34
CA ASP A 745 15.51 20.15 7.04
C ASP A 745 15.70 19.72 8.50
N ILE A 746 16.01 20.71 9.34
CA ILE A 746 16.30 20.54 10.78
C ILE A 746 15.06 20.86 11.61
N GLU A 747 14.11 21.64 11.10
CA GLU A 747 12.94 22.13 11.84
C GLU A 747 11.68 21.26 11.62
N ASP A 748 11.79 20.16 10.88
CA ASP A 748 10.70 19.26 10.48
C ASP A 748 9.54 20.00 9.77
N LYS A 749 9.90 21.04 9.02
CA LYS A 749 8.92 21.85 8.25
C LYS A 749 8.60 21.23 6.90
N LYS A 750 9.21 20.09 6.55
CA LYS A 750 9.08 19.41 5.25
C LYS A 750 9.49 20.32 4.09
N ALA A 751 10.45 21.20 4.34
CA ALA A 751 10.92 22.21 3.40
C ALA A 751 12.45 22.30 3.48
N TRP A 752 13.11 22.11 2.33
CA TRP A 752 14.56 22.21 2.24
C TRP A 752 15.02 23.65 2.43
N LYS A 753 15.86 23.88 3.42
CA LYS A 753 16.60 25.13 3.59
C LYS A 753 18.01 24.94 3.04
N GLU A 754 18.38 25.75 2.04
CA GLU A 754 19.74 25.76 1.52
C GLU A 754 20.72 26.16 2.63
N CYS A 755 21.74 25.32 2.84
CA CYS A 755 22.82 25.55 3.80
C CYS A 755 23.96 26.30 3.10
N PHE A 756 24.44 25.78 1.98
CA PHE A 756 25.39 26.45 1.10
C PHE A 756 25.35 25.86 -0.32
N LYS A 757 25.87 26.64 -1.28
CA LYS A 757 26.01 26.28 -2.69
C LYS A 757 27.39 26.73 -3.20
N VAL A 758 28.13 25.82 -3.81
CA VAL A 758 29.49 26.06 -4.34
C VAL A 758 29.55 25.63 -5.80
N GLU A 759 29.95 26.55 -6.68
CA GLU A 759 30.12 26.29 -8.12
C GLU A 759 31.58 25.99 -8.46
N GLY A 760 31.80 25.27 -9.56
CA GLY A 760 33.15 24.93 -10.02
C GLY A 760 33.81 23.82 -9.21
N VAL A 761 33.01 22.91 -8.64
CA VAL A 761 33.47 21.68 -7.99
C VAL A 761 33.53 20.57 -9.04
N GLN A 762 34.69 19.96 -9.22
CA GLN A 762 34.90 18.84 -10.15
C GLN A 762 35.11 17.55 -9.36
N LEU A 763 34.18 16.61 -9.49
CA LEU A 763 34.25 15.29 -8.87
C LEU A 763 34.39 14.18 -9.93
N PRO A 764 35.35 13.24 -9.77
CA PRO A 764 35.51 12.11 -10.68
C PRO A 764 34.38 11.10 -10.52
N THR A 765 34.00 10.42 -11.61
CA THR A 765 33.09 9.27 -11.53
C THR A 765 33.85 8.00 -11.15
N GLY A 766 33.13 7.01 -10.61
CA GLY A 766 33.71 5.73 -10.19
C GLY A 766 34.22 5.69 -8.75
N TYR A 767 33.95 6.72 -7.94
CA TYR A 767 34.26 6.76 -6.52
C TYR A 767 33.14 6.14 -5.67
N TYR A 768 33.39 5.93 -4.39
CA TYR A 768 32.49 5.23 -3.47
C TYR A 768 31.86 6.16 -2.45
N LEU A 769 30.61 5.86 -2.11
CA LEU A 769 29.87 6.55 -1.06
C LEU A 769 30.08 5.86 0.29
N GLY A 770 30.16 6.64 1.37
CA GLY A 770 30.27 6.10 2.72
C GLY A 770 29.90 7.10 3.80
N ALA A 771 29.89 6.62 5.04
CA ALA A 771 29.72 7.44 6.22
C ALA A 771 30.58 6.88 7.36
N SER A 772 31.19 7.76 8.16
CA SER A 772 31.97 7.36 9.33
C SER A 772 31.79 8.33 10.49
N ALA A 773 31.97 7.83 11.69
CA ALA A 773 31.98 8.63 12.91
C ALA A 773 33.08 8.14 13.85
N THR A 774 33.59 9.06 14.67
CA THR A 774 34.52 8.77 15.77
C THR A 774 34.06 9.49 17.03
N THR A 775 34.51 9.00 18.18
CA THR A 775 34.25 9.61 19.49
C THR A 775 35.56 9.61 20.27
N GLY A 776 36.04 10.79 20.66
CA GLY A 776 37.17 10.98 21.57
C GLY A 776 36.74 10.91 23.04
N ASP A 777 37.11 11.94 23.81
CA ASP A 777 36.75 12.10 25.23
C ASP A 777 35.28 12.47 25.43
N LEU A 778 34.67 13.11 24.43
CA LEU A 778 33.25 13.38 24.36
C LEU A 778 32.61 12.44 23.33
N SER A 779 31.37 12.02 23.60
CA SER A 779 30.71 10.97 22.83
C SER A 779 29.28 11.30 22.46
N ASP A 780 28.85 10.70 21.36
CA ASP A 780 27.48 10.76 20.86
C ASP A 780 27.05 9.47 20.18
N ASN A 781 25.73 9.26 20.17
CA ASN A 781 25.12 8.32 19.26
C ASN A 781 24.97 8.98 17.89
N HIS A 782 25.62 8.38 16.89
CA HIS A 782 25.47 8.78 15.48
C HIS A 782 24.63 7.74 14.75
N ASP A 783 23.33 8.01 14.62
CA ASP A 783 22.35 7.09 14.05
C ASP A 783 21.99 7.49 12.60
N LEU A 784 22.34 6.66 11.63
CA LEU A 784 21.90 6.79 10.24
C LEU A 784 20.57 6.05 10.03
N ILE A 785 19.55 6.77 9.56
CA ILE A 785 18.18 6.27 9.33
C ILE A 785 17.93 5.96 7.86
N SER A 786 18.54 6.69 6.93
CA SER A 786 18.63 6.28 5.52
C SER A 786 19.66 7.11 4.77
N MET A 787 20.18 6.54 3.68
CA MET A 787 20.93 7.25 2.64
C MET A 787 20.29 6.89 1.31
N ARG A 788 19.73 7.84 0.57
CA ARG A 788 19.02 7.59 -0.70
C ARG A 788 19.68 8.37 -1.81
N LEU A 789 20.15 7.66 -2.84
CA LEU A 789 20.76 8.27 -4.00
C LEU A 789 19.77 8.35 -5.17
N TYR A 790 19.58 9.54 -5.71
CA TYR A 790 18.78 9.82 -6.91
C TYR A 790 19.69 10.24 -8.06
N GLU A 791 19.46 9.68 -9.24
CA GLU A 791 20.06 10.13 -10.50
C GLU A 791 19.30 11.35 -11.04
N LEU A 792 20.04 12.39 -11.43
CA LEU A 792 19.46 13.63 -11.97
C LEU A 792 19.64 13.73 -13.50
N ASP A 793 20.39 12.81 -14.11
CA ASP A 793 20.64 12.80 -15.55
C ASP A 793 19.36 12.57 -16.36
N LEU A 794 19.15 13.37 -17.41
CA LEU A 794 18.06 13.20 -18.36
C LEU A 794 18.46 12.22 -19.48
N PRO A 795 17.54 11.41 -20.03
CA PRO A 795 17.84 10.35 -21.00
C PRO A 795 18.60 10.79 -22.27
N ASP A 796 18.58 12.08 -22.61
CA ASP A 796 19.15 12.65 -23.83
C ASP A 796 20.22 13.74 -23.57
N ASP A 797 20.78 13.89 -22.35
CA ASP A 797 21.82 14.91 -22.10
C ASP A 797 23.15 14.51 -22.78
N PRO A 798 23.64 15.25 -23.80
CA PRO A 798 24.91 14.94 -24.46
C PRO A 798 26.12 15.01 -23.52
N ARG A 799 26.03 15.73 -22.38
CA ARG A 799 27.08 15.87 -21.36
C ARG A 799 27.16 14.68 -20.41
N ALA A 800 26.16 13.79 -20.41
CA ALA A 800 26.18 12.54 -19.64
C ALA A 800 27.10 11.47 -20.25
N ARG A 801 27.64 11.71 -21.45
CA ARG A 801 28.56 10.80 -22.17
C ARG A 801 30.05 11.13 -21.99
N GLU A 802 30.37 12.18 -21.23
CA GLU A 802 31.75 12.59 -20.95
C GLU A 802 32.38 11.68 -19.89
N ASP A 803 33.52 11.07 -20.21
CA ASP A 803 34.24 10.20 -19.26
C ASP A 803 35.00 11.03 -18.22
N ARG A 804 34.54 10.95 -16.96
CA ARG A 804 35.15 11.64 -15.81
C ARG A 804 35.86 10.68 -14.86
N THR A 805 36.16 9.44 -15.29
CA THR A 805 36.85 8.47 -14.43
C THR A 805 38.31 8.84 -14.14
N HIS A 806 38.90 9.73 -14.96
CA HIS A 806 40.32 10.11 -14.90
C HIS A 806 40.59 11.55 -14.44
N ILE A 807 39.56 12.35 -14.13
CA ILE A 807 39.78 13.70 -13.59
C ILE A 807 40.23 13.63 -12.12
N LEU A 808 40.92 14.66 -11.64
CA LEU A 808 41.25 14.81 -10.22
C LEU A 808 40.19 15.66 -9.52
N PRO A 809 39.80 15.30 -8.27
CA PRO A 809 38.86 16.10 -7.51
C PRO A 809 39.45 17.48 -7.22
N SER A 810 38.71 18.54 -7.56
CA SER A 810 39.16 19.93 -7.36
C SER A 810 37.98 20.87 -7.18
N ALA A 811 38.21 22.05 -6.61
CA ALA A 811 37.24 23.12 -6.51
C ALA A 811 37.90 24.45 -6.89
N THR A 812 37.14 25.32 -7.56
CA THR A 812 37.65 26.60 -8.07
C THR A 812 37.77 27.66 -6.96
N TYR A 813 36.98 27.54 -5.91
CA TYR A 813 36.89 28.49 -4.81
C TYR A 813 37.07 27.77 -3.47
N PHE A 814 37.97 28.28 -2.65
CA PHE A 814 38.16 27.88 -1.24
C PHE A 814 37.90 29.09 -0.35
N GLU A 815 37.37 28.87 0.85
CA GLU A 815 37.21 29.94 1.83
C GLU A 815 38.61 30.41 2.28
N PRO A 816 38.88 31.73 2.42
CA PRO A 816 40.21 32.20 2.80
C PRO A 816 40.67 31.63 4.15
N PRO A 817 41.94 31.22 4.30
CA PRO A 817 42.46 30.68 5.56
C PRO A 817 42.31 31.72 6.68
N ARG A 818 41.88 31.25 7.86
CA ARG A 818 41.67 32.11 9.03
C ARG A 818 42.91 32.03 9.94
N ASP A 819 43.54 33.17 10.23
CA ASP A 819 44.73 33.25 11.08
C ASP A 819 44.40 32.94 12.55
N HIS A 820 45.24 32.10 13.19
CA HIS A 820 45.13 31.75 14.61
C HIS A 820 45.76 32.86 15.47
N VAL A 821 45.11 33.24 16.56
CA VAL A 821 45.74 34.00 17.65
C VAL A 821 46.05 33.01 18.76
N ASP A 822 47.32 32.82 19.08
CA ASP A 822 47.75 31.89 20.14
C ASP A 822 47.12 32.24 21.48
N ASP A 823 46.53 31.24 22.15
CA ASP A 823 46.06 31.38 23.52
C ASP A 823 47.23 31.68 24.47
N PRO A 824 47.08 32.59 25.45
CA PRO A 824 48.09 32.76 26.48
C PRO A 824 48.19 31.47 27.32
N LYS A 825 49.42 31.00 27.55
CA LYS A 825 49.74 29.77 28.31
C LYS A 825 48.86 29.61 29.56
N PRO A 826 48.33 28.40 29.85
CA PRO A 826 47.47 28.18 31.00
C PRO A 826 48.22 28.44 32.32
N SER A 827 47.64 29.30 33.15
CA SER A 827 48.10 29.59 34.50
C SER A 827 48.05 28.34 35.39
N SER A 828 49.15 28.04 36.08
CA SER A 828 49.45 26.80 36.80
C SER A 828 48.67 26.52 38.10
N LEU A 829 47.46 27.07 38.27
CA LEU A 829 46.66 26.86 39.48
C LEU A 829 45.28 26.29 39.17
N SER A 830 45.18 24.96 39.29
CA SER A 830 43.92 24.21 39.35
C SER A 830 42.96 24.81 40.39
N GLY A 831 41.66 24.87 40.06
CA GLY A 831 40.61 25.53 40.85
C GLY A 831 40.50 25.09 42.32
N VAL A 832 41.05 23.93 42.67
CA VAL A 832 41.18 23.50 44.07
C VAL A 832 42.12 24.43 44.87
N LYS A 833 43.22 24.89 44.28
CA LYS A 833 44.12 25.85 44.92
C LYS A 833 43.50 27.24 45.08
N ILE A 834 42.66 27.67 44.12
CA ILE A 834 41.92 28.93 44.20
C ILE A 834 40.90 28.87 45.34
N PHE A 835 40.21 27.74 45.50
CA PHE A 835 39.29 27.52 46.63
C PHE A 835 40.00 27.62 47.99
N PHE A 836 41.18 26.98 48.15
CA PHE A 836 41.95 27.08 49.39
C PHE A 836 42.54 28.47 49.64
N LEU A 837 42.94 29.21 48.59
CA LEU A 837 43.39 30.60 48.72
C LEU A 837 42.26 31.54 49.13
N MET A 838 41.05 31.35 48.58
CA MET A 838 39.88 32.13 48.99
C MET A 838 39.44 31.83 50.42
N LEU A 839 39.55 30.57 50.86
CA LEU A 839 39.31 30.17 52.25
C LEU A 839 40.35 30.77 53.21
N LEU A 840 41.64 30.77 52.82
CA LEU A 840 42.69 31.39 53.63
C LEU A 840 42.51 32.92 53.69
N GLY A 841 42.12 33.53 52.58
CA GLY A 841 41.82 34.96 52.47
C GLY A 841 40.64 35.38 53.34
N SER A 842 39.57 34.58 53.39
CA SER A 842 38.41 34.88 54.23
C SER A 842 38.73 34.74 55.72
N VAL A 843 39.55 33.75 56.11
CA VAL A 843 40.03 33.61 57.50
C VAL A 843 40.93 34.79 57.90
N LEU A 844 41.84 35.23 57.01
CA LEU A 844 42.68 36.41 57.24
C LEU A 844 41.86 37.70 57.33
N LEU A 845 40.79 37.83 56.54
CA LEU A 845 39.90 38.98 56.60
C LEU A 845 39.15 39.04 57.93
N VAL A 846 38.63 37.91 58.41
CA VAL A 846 37.99 37.82 59.73
C VAL A 846 38.98 38.15 60.84
N ALA A 847 40.22 37.66 60.77
CA ALA A 847 41.27 38.01 61.72
C ALA A 847 41.60 39.52 61.71
N CYS A 848 41.66 40.16 60.53
CA CYS A 848 41.89 41.60 60.41
C CYS A 848 40.72 42.43 60.98
N VAL A 849 39.47 41.98 60.79
CA VAL A 849 38.30 42.64 61.38
C VAL A 849 38.31 42.53 62.90
N VAL A 850 38.66 41.37 63.45
CA VAL A 850 38.78 41.18 64.91
C VAL A 850 39.89 42.06 65.49
N ILE A 851 41.06 42.11 64.85
CA ILE A 851 42.17 42.98 65.26
C ILE A 851 41.77 44.46 65.15
N GLY A 852 41.04 44.83 64.10
CA GLY A 852 40.51 46.18 63.91
C GLY A 852 39.52 46.59 64.99
N ILE A 853 38.62 45.69 65.38
CA ILE A 853 37.68 45.91 66.50
C ILE A 853 38.45 46.06 67.82
N MET A 854 39.45 45.21 68.07
CA MET A 854 40.29 45.32 69.27
C MET A 854 41.07 46.64 69.30
N PHE A 855 41.60 47.09 68.16
CA PHE A 855 42.33 48.36 68.08
C PHE A 855 41.39 49.55 68.24
N TYR A 856 40.19 49.49 67.68
CA TYR A 856 39.14 50.51 67.85
C TYR A 856 38.68 50.60 69.31
N GLN A 857 38.48 49.46 69.99
CA GLN A 857 38.16 49.43 71.42
C GLN A 857 39.30 50.01 72.27
N LYS A 858 40.56 49.67 71.96
CA LYS A 858 41.75 50.20 72.65
C LYS A 858 41.98 51.70 72.38
N GLN A 859 41.64 52.19 71.18
CA GLN A 859 41.66 53.61 70.83
C GLN A 859 40.57 54.38 71.58
N ASN A 860 39.37 53.79 71.73
CA ASN A 860 38.29 54.38 72.53
C ASN A 860 38.63 54.44 74.03
N GLU A 861 39.34 53.45 74.58
CA GLU A 861 39.88 53.54 75.94
C GLU A 861 40.95 54.64 76.09
N LYS A 862 41.83 54.82 75.10
CA LYS A 862 42.83 55.91 75.09
C LYS A 862 42.18 57.30 74.92
N ASN A 863 41.12 57.42 74.13
CA ASN A 863 40.40 58.67 73.94
C ASN A 863 39.55 59.05 75.16
N ARG A 864 39.02 58.07 75.91
CA ARG A 864 38.38 58.33 77.21
C ARG A 864 39.36 58.76 78.31
N LYS A 865 40.67 58.50 78.14
CA LYS A 865 41.74 58.92 79.07
C LYS A 865 42.40 60.26 78.72
N ARG A 866 41.86 61.02 77.76
CA ARG A 866 42.28 62.42 77.48
C ARG A 866 41.27 63.47 77.97
N PHE A 867 40.24 63.04 78.70
CA PHE A 867 39.29 63.92 79.39
C PHE A 867 39.30 63.76 80.93
N TYR A 868 40.41 63.23 81.48
CA TYR A 868 40.77 63.32 82.89
C TYR A 868 42.26 63.65 83.02
#